data_AF-A0A3D6DTN8-F1
#
_entry.id   AF-A0A3D6DTN8-F1
#
_cell.length_a   1.000
_cell.length_b   1.000
_cell.length_c   1.000
_cell.angle_alpha   90.00
_cell.angle_beta   90.00
_cell.angle_gamma   90.00
#
_symmetry.space_group_name_H-M   'P 1'
#
loop_
_entity.id
_entity.type
_entity.pdbx_description
1 polymer ?
#
loop_
_entity_poly.entity_id
_entity_poly.type
_entity_poly.pdbx_seq_one_letter_code
_entity_poly.pdbx_strand_id
1 'polypeptide(L)'
;MATPMITDFLKYATLQMAAEAFIRDEETKGLNDSGEPLLRVLKDGNKHTSRFPESEARKFADPVDGWTVLDQRANTPTGFSGTLFKNNKTNELVLSFRSTEFIDDAVRDNEATNVKEIKDTGWAWGQIADMETWYDELRRDPGKLQGQTFSVTGYSLGGHLATAFHLLHPDDVKEVVTFNGAGVGKVKSGGLADGLRAALDTFNGLRSDPERMAFALSSGSPAIATFYREVRSHLADGSWTVAQASDAVRSSTLTGGLISDPEREAFAQEKKRLQTALEEITKLQADIVRVAGLIAGGEGEGAASSPKAVPAKEILALDLDYRLAVSFAAERTVPASLLSGALRSIGNKVYGEPLFTNQYDLVGRETTTAEWSAVAHSQWHHGSDVRVFIEDQPFSRGNYLSEVTRESLKARDFKGLVNHYAVNDFGDNHSLVLIIDSLNVQNALLQLVPETQRAATTEALDTVLRQASWHQAESKNGMQGKAEGDVLETVVNALADLLLGSQPHDQRLQGSLDGNTFSRTDNIDRYAGRDALYAKLDAITGSPTYRALAGQLTLKVVDPDIERAARSDFAAFAALYTLSPFVLSAGNPEILKAALSSAWSDLYTDWEADQAALATGADPLSLRISDAWLHDRADFMQRLLWFNANNKNPEQVTLDPAKDSHRYQTDSTYFEDSFSAYKIAQGFPSDSPLTSTRRHLFGDGEANTLSGGGVDDDLYGGTGNDTLNGNNGADYLEGNADHDTLDGGGENDTLNGGPGDDVLIGGDGEDTYVINRGDGNDRIVDTGRNFLKYNGKLIAGLFVQNPGSDIYTFVGDEGFEMKFHSPGVLTLDDRTSLTFDHYSSPEAFAESDFGIRLAQAPDAARITREIVGDRQVVDFDPALDGIQSRYDDLRNLIRDPAIPALGATDILHNSVGNDHMILGDGFNLALAVPDAAGETQPFLTQRTGDDWIVGGKKVDFVVGGSGRDTIEGGPGGFDLLAGGDA
;
A
#
# COMPACT_ATOMS: atom_id res chain seq x y z
N MET A 1 15.36 26.32 -18.13
CA MET A 1 16.21 25.49 -19.02
C MET A 1 15.32 24.50 -19.78
N ALA A 2 15.79 23.31 -20.16
CA ALA A 2 14.87 22.19 -20.39
C ALA A 2 14.25 21.76 -19.04
N THR A 3 13.04 21.20 -19.05
CA THR A 3 12.41 20.63 -17.85
C THR A 3 13.25 19.45 -17.35
N PRO A 4 13.61 19.35 -16.06
CA PRO A 4 14.30 18.19 -15.51
C PRO A 4 13.46 16.92 -15.66
N MET A 5 14.12 15.77 -15.86
CA MET A 5 13.46 14.46 -15.79
C MET A 5 13.71 13.79 -14.44
N ILE A 6 12.86 12.83 -14.09
CA ILE A 6 13.02 11.95 -12.91
C ILE A 6 14.40 11.28 -12.87
N THR A 7 15.01 10.97 -14.03
CA THR A 7 16.39 10.47 -14.13
C THR A 7 17.45 11.46 -13.65
N ASP A 8 17.23 12.78 -13.83
CA ASP A 8 18.14 13.81 -13.32
C ASP A 8 18.05 13.90 -11.79
N PHE A 9 16.81 13.94 -11.27
CA PHE A 9 16.57 13.96 -9.82
C PHE A 9 17.14 12.71 -9.15
N LEU A 10 16.90 11.51 -9.70
CA LEU A 10 17.47 10.27 -9.21
C LEU A 10 19.00 10.33 -9.17
N LYS A 11 19.65 10.77 -10.26
CA LYS A 11 21.13 10.93 -10.31
C LYS A 11 21.65 11.79 -9.16
N TYR A 12 21.06 12.96 -8.94
CA TYR A 12 21.52 13.89 -7.89
C TYR A 12 21.14 13.46 -6.47
N ALA A 13 20.03 12.74 -6.29
CA ALA A 13 19.64 12.15 -5.01
C ALA A 13 20.58 10.98 -4.63
N THR A 14 20.85 10.05 -5.55
CA THR A 14 21.79 8.94 -5.32
C THR A 14 23.20 9.43 -5.03
N LEU A 15 23.69 10.45 -5.75
CA LEU A 15 24.97 11.10 -5.44
C LEU A 15 25.00 11.74 -4.05
N GLN A 16 23.89 12.33 -3.62
CA GLN A 16 23.77 12.88 -2.28
C GLN A 16 23.78 11.77 -1.22
N MET A 17 23.04 10.66 -1.42
CA MET A 17 23.04 9.53 -0.48
C MET A 17 24.42 8.87 -0.40
N ALA A 18 25.17 8.83 -1.50
CA ALA A 18 26.57 8.41 -1.48
C ALA A 18 27.46 9.37 -0.66
N ALA A 19 27.22 10.68 -0.74
CA ALA A 19 27.94 11.64 0.10
C ALA A 19 27.62 11.46 1.59
N GLU A 20 26.36 11.21 1.93
CA GLU A 20 25.93 10.89 3.29
C GLU A 20 26.48 9.54 3.78
N ALA A 21 26.69 8.54 2.91
CA ALA A 21 27.17 7.21 3.28
C ALA A 21 28.64 7.13 3.79
N PHE A 22 29.30 8.26 4.08
CA PHE A 22 30.57 8.37 4.80
C PHE A 22 31.84 7.83 4.10
N ILE A 23 32.18 8.44 2.96
CA ILE A 23 33.29 8.08 2.05
C ILE A 23 34.74 8.18 2.62
N ARG A 24 34.96 8.85 3.76
CA ARG A 24 36.30 8.99 4.37
C ARG A 24 36.43 8.17 5.65
N ASP A 25 37.42 7.29 5.70
CA ASP A 25 37.70 6.47 6.87
C ASP A 25 38.16 7.36 8.06
N GLU A 26 37.42 7.32 9.18
CA GLU A 26 37.67 8.22 10.32
C GLU A 26 38.93 7.88 11.13
N GLU A 27 39.44 6.65 11.06
CA GLU A 27 40.62 6.21 11.83
C GLU A 27 41.93 6.56 11.12
N THR A 28 41.99 6.29 9.82
CA THR A 28 43.16 6.48 8.95
C THR A 28 43.17 7.84 8.24
N LYS A 29 42.00 8.49 8.14
CA LYS A 29 41.73 9.67 7.29
C LYS A 29 41.97 9.42 5.78
N GLY A 30 41.98 8.16 5.34
CA GLY A 30 42.00 7.76 3.93
C GLY A 30 40.66 7.95 3.23
N LEU A 31 40.69 8.08 1.90
CA LEU A 31 39.50 8.19 1.04
C LEU A 31 39.18 6.83 0.42
N ASN A 32 37.92 6.38 0.48
CA ASN A 32 37.46 5.17 -0.19
C ASN A 32 36.82 5.55 -1.53
N ASP A 33 37.65 5.76 -2.55
CA ASP A 33 37.24 6.45 -3.79
C ASP A 33 36.53 5.58 -4.84
N SER A 34 36.73 4.26 -4.81
CA SER A 34 36.33 3.33 -5.87
C SER A 34 36.32 1.87 -5.39
N GLY A 35 35.66 0.98 -6.15
CA GLY A 35 35.72 -0.48 -5.97
C GLY A 35 35.18 -1.01 -4.62
N GLU A 36 35.70 -2.14 -4.15
CA GLU A 36 35.25 -2.82 -2.93
C GLU A 36 35.31 -1.97 -1.64
N PRO A 37 36.31 -1.08 -1.41
CA PRO A 37 36.27 -0.14 -0.29
C PRO A 37 35.08 0.83 -0.35
N LEU A 38 34.82 1.44 -1.51
CA LEU A 38 33.65 2.30 -1.71
C LEU A 38 32.34 1.50 -1.57
N LEU A 39 32.26 0.32 -2.19
CA LEU A 39 31.10 -0.57 -2.11
C LEU A 39 30.71 -0.89 -0.66
N ARG A 40 31.69 -1.23 0.19
CA ARG A 40 31.46 -1.48 1.62
C ARG A 40 30.92 -0.25 2.31
N VAL A 41 31.56 0.91 2.12
CA VAL A 41 31.11 2.17 2.72
C VAL A 41 29.68 2.51 2.33
N LEU A 42 29.30 2.36 1.05
CA LEU A 42 27.93 2.62 0.59
C LEU A 42 26.89 1.69 1.24
N LYS A 43 27.24 0.42 1.50
CA LYS A 43 26.38 -0.55 2.19
C LYS A 43 26.29 -0.33 3.71
N ASP A 44 27.42 -0.09 4.35
CA ASP A 44 27.51 0.16 5.80
C ASP A 44 26.85 1.50 6.18
N GLY A 45 27.00 2.50 5.30
CA GLY A 45 26.40 3.83 5.40
C GLY A 45 26.86 4.66 6.61
N ASN A 46 26.09 5.70 6.91
CA ASN A 46 26.30 6.55 8.09
C ASN A 46 25.80 5.92 9.42
N LYS A 47 25.50 4.61 9.43
CA LYS A 47 24.89 3.90 10.57
C LYS A 47 23.52 4.46 11.00
N HIS A 48 22.87 5.23 10.14
CA HIS A 48 21.47 5.64 10.23
C HIS A 48 20.70 5.03 9.04
N THR A 49 20.02 5.86 8.26
CA THR A 49 19.20 5.46 7.10
C THR A 49 19.96 5.58 5.79
N SER A 50 20.99 6.43 5.69
CA SER A 50 21.74 6.67 4.44
C SER A 50 22.76 5.55 4.16
N ARG A 51 22.24 4.46 3.59
CA ARG A 51 22.96 3.31 3.06
C ARG A 51 22.34 2.87 1.72
N PHE A 52 23.03 2.02 1.00
CA PHE A 52 22.62 1.48 -0.29
C PHE A 52 22.24 0.00 -0.18
N PRO A 53 21.21 -0.48 -0.92
CA PRO A 53 21.05 -1.90 -1.23
C PRO A 53 22.30 -2.39 -1.99
N GLU A 54 22.65 -3.68 -1.92
CA GLU A 54 23.90 -4.14 -2.53
C GLU A 54 23.95 -3.89 -4.05
N SER A 55 22.84 -4.05 -4.78
CA SER A 55 22.82 -3.83 -6.22
C SER A 55 23.03 -2.37 -6.60
N GLU A 56 22.39 -1.42 -5.92
CA GLU A 56 22.64 0.02 -6.12
C GLU A 56 24.06 0.42 -5.73
N ALA A 57 24.59 -0.15 -4.64
CA ALA A 57 25.97 0.10 -4.23
C ALA A 57 26.97 -0.38 -5.31
N ARG A 58 26.68 -1.51 -5.97
CA ARG A 58 27.45 -2.02 -7.12
C ARG A 58 27.26 -1.17 -8.38
N LYS A 59 26.05 -0.72 -8.70
CA LYS A 59 25.76 0.21 -9.82
C LYS A 59 26.51 1.54 -9.64
N PHE A 60 26.56 2.06 -8.41
CA PHE A 60 27.30 3.28 -8.09
C PHE A 60 28.82 3.11 -8.20
N ALA A 61 29.36 2.02 -7.63
CA ALA A 61 30.81 1.75 -7.60
C ALA A 61 31.37 1.14 -8.90
N ASP A 62 30.59 1.06 -9.98
CA ASP A 62 31.00 0.44 -11.23
C ASP A 62 32.18 1.20 -11.91
N PRO A 63 33.25 0.49 -12.30
CA PRO A 63 34.49 1.12 -12.80
C PRO A 63 34.39 1.68 -14.23
N VAL A 64 33.27 1.48 -14.94
CA VAL A 64 33.06 1.96 -16.32
C VAL A 64 31.96 3.02 -16.36
N ASP A 65 30.79 2.73 -15.81
CA ASP A 65 29.58 3.56 -15.92
C ASP A 65 29.18 4.26 -14.61
N GLY A 66 29.73 3.81 -13.48
CA GLY A 66 29.49 4.36 -12.15
C GLY A 66 30.25 5.66 -11.85
N TRP A 67 30.51 5.89 -10.57
CA TRP A 67 31.09 7.12 -10.03
C TRP A 67 32.33 6.85 -9.17
N THR A 68 33.28 7.77 -9.24
CA THR A 68 34.51 7.79 -8.42
C THR A 68 34.57 9.11 -7.65
N VAL A 69 35.10 9.07 -6.43
CA VAL A 69 35.25 10.27 -5.58
C VAL A 69 36.63 10.88 -5.79
N LEU A 70 36.70 12.14 -6.22
CA LEU A 70 37.98 12.83 -6.47
C LEU A 70 38.51 13.56 -5.23
N ASP A 71 37.62 14.01 -4.34
CA ASP A 71 37.97 14.71 -3.10
C ASP A 71 36.80 14.67 -2.10
N GLN A 72 37.11 14.78 -0.81
CA GLN A 72 36.10 14.91 0.24
C GLN A 72 36.64 15.67 1.46
N ARG A 73 35.87 16.67 1.90
CA ARG A 73 36.02 17.32 3.20
C ARG A 73 34.93 16.80 4.15
N ALA A 74 35.27 16.38 5.35
CA ALA A 74 34.33 15.77 6.30
C ALA A 74 34.49 16.33 7.73
N ASN A 75 33.38 16.49 8.43
CA ASN A 75 33.25 16.70 9.87
C ASN A 75 34.14 17.82 10.44
N THR A 76 34.17 18.97 9.76
CA THR A 76 35.12 20.05 10.03
C THR A 76 34.65 20.99 11.16
N PRO A 77 35.48 21.91 11.68
CA PRO A 77 35.14 22.66 12.90
C PRO A 77 33.89 23.55 12.83
N THR A 78 33.37 23.81 11.63
CA THR A 78 32.11 24.52 11.38
C THR A 78 30.90 23.59 11.17
N GLY A 79 31.14 22.27 11.05
CA GLY A 79 30.22 21.24 10.58
C GLY A 79 30.36 20.93 9.08
N PHE A 80 30.89 21.87 8.28
CA PHE A 80 30.90 21.75 6.82
C PHE A 80 31.53 20.43 6.32
N SER A 81 30.77 19.74 5.46
CA SER A 81 31.19 18.52 4.79
C SER A 81 30.69 18.51 3.34
N GLY A 82 31.49 17.95 2.43
CA GLY A 82 31.16 17.87 1.02
C GLY A 82 32.07 16.92 0.24
N THR A 83 31.57 16.44 -0.89
CA THR A 83 32.19 15.39 -1.72
C THR A 83 32.20 15.83 -3.20
N LEU A 84 33.35 15.70 -3.88
CA LEU A 84 33.45 15.91 -5.32
C LEU A 84 33.44 14.56 -6.03
N PHE A 85 32.38 14.28 -6.78
CA PHE A 85 32.21 13.08 -7.59
C PHE A 85 32.58 13.33 -9.05
N LYS A 86 33.00 12.25 -9.72
CA LYS A 86 33.20 12.18 -11.16
C LYS A 86 32.52 10.93 -11.72
N ASN A 87 31.74 11.06 -12.80
CA ASN A 87 31.24 9.90 -13.52
C ASN A 87 32.34 9.26 -14.38
N ASN A 88 32.47 7.94 -14.33
CA ASN A 88 33.53 7.19 -14.97
C ASN A 88 33.41 7.17 -16.52
N LYS A 89 32.18 7.21 -17.04
CA LYS A 89 31.86 7.18 -18.48
C LYS A 89 31.93 8.56 -19.14
N THR A 90 31.26 9.54 -18.54
CA THR A 90 31.04 10.87 -19.14
C THR A 90 32.09 11.90 -18.73
N ASN A 91 32.79 11.68 -17.61
CA ASN A 91 33.60 12.68 -16.91
C ASN A 91 32.77 13.88 -16.36
N GLU A 92 31.45 13.75 -16.22
CA GLU A 92 30.63 14.74 -15.49
C GLU A 92 31.13 14.88 -14.05
N LEU A 93 31.28 16.13 -13.60
CA LEU A 93 31.70 16.48 -12.24
C LEU A 93 30.51 17.01 -11.45
N VAL A 94 30.31 16.49 -10.24
CA VAL A 94 29.22 16.90 -9.35
C VAL A 94 29.77 17.17 -7.95
N LEU A 95 29.53 18.37 -7.45
CA LEU A 95 29.86 18.79 -6.10
C LEU A 95 28.64 18.59 -5.18
N SER A 96 28.76 17.72 -4.19
CA SER A 96 27.71 17.48 -3.19
C SER A 96 28.08 18.14 -1.87
N PHE A 97 27.14 18.85 -1.25
CA PHE A 97 27.24 19.35 0.11
C PHE A 97 26.31 18.55 1.02
N ARG A 98 26.83 18.07 2.15
CA ARG A 98 26.13 17.11 3.03
C ARG A 98 25.10 17.78 3.94
N SER A 99 24.15 16.97 4.40
CA SER A 99 23.17 17.33 5.43
C SER A 99 23.78 17.40 6.83
N THR A 100 23.04 18.01 7.75
CA THR A 100 23.10 17.67 9.17
C THR A 100 22.96 16.15 9.35
N GLU A 101 23.93 15.50 9.99
CA GLU A 101 23.81 14.09 10.42
C GLU A 101 23.72 14.01 11.95
N PHE A 102 22.55 13.60 12.46
CA PHE A 102 22.28 13.62 13.90
C PHE A 102 23.10 12.60 14.71
N ILE A 103 23.62 11.54 14.09
CA ILE A 103 24.55 10.62 14.75
C ILE A 103 25.92 11.29 14.91
N ASP A 104 26.41 12.02 13.91
CA ASP A 104 27.84 12.33 13.81
C ASP A 104 28.19 13.81 14.12
N ASP A 105 27.25 14.75 13.89
CA ASP A 105 27.50 16.19 14.06
C ASP A 105 26.29 17.04 14.49
N ALA A 106 25.40 16.46 15.30
CA ALA A 106 24.23 17.15 15.85
C ALA A 106 24.51 18.50 16.55
N VAL A 107 25.74 18.75 17.01
CA VAL A 107 26.09 20.00 17.70
C VAL A 107 26.54 21.10 16.75
N ARG A 108 27.40 20.84 15.75
CA ARG A 108 27.87 21.91 14.85
C ARG A 108 26.81 22.26 13.82
N ASP A 109 26.10 21.27 13.30
CA ASP A 109 25.10 21.47 12.26
C ASP A 109 23.76 21.95 12.82
N ASN A 110 23.13 21.18 13.73
CA ASN A 110 21.83 21.57 14.26
C ASN A 110 21.94 22.70 15.30
N GLU A 111 22.58 22.48 16.45
CA GLU A 111 22.51 23.45 17.56
C GLU A 111 23.34 24.73 17.32
N ALA A 112 24.50 24.63 16.65
CA ALA A 112 25.34 25.80 16.37
C ALA A 112 25.03 26.52 15.04
N THR A 113 24.67 25.80 13.96
CA THR A 113 24.40 26.39 12.65
C THR A 113 22.90 26.65 12.44
N ASN A 114 22.05 25.62 12.41
CA ASN A 114 20.61 25.80 12.15
C ASN A 114 19.94 26.68 13.22
N VAL A 115 20.20 26.41 14.50
CA VAL A 115 19.50 27.00 15.66
C VAL A 115 20.08 28.35 16.13
N LYS A 116 21.22 28.81 15.57
CA LYS A 116 21.89 30.06 15.96
C LYS A 116 22.46 30.92 14.81
N GLU A 117 22.77 30.36 13.64
CA GLU A 117 23.24 31.14 12.48
C GLU A 117 22.13 31.32 11.44
N ILE A 118 21.55 30.23 10.92
CA ILE A 118 20.50 30.32 9.88
C ILE A 118 19.23 30.96 10.46
N LYS A 119 18.75 30.50 11.62
CA LYS A 119 17.55 31.05 12.29
C LYS A 119 17.63 32.56 12.54
N ASP A 120 18.76 33.05 13.05
CA ASP A 120 18.87 34.40 13.58
C ASP A 120 19.50 35.39 12.55
N THR A 121 20.17 34.90 11.50
CA THR A 121 20.85 35.74 10.47
C THR A 121 20.46 35.42 9.01
N GLY A 122 19.91 34.23 8.75
CA GLY A 122 19.52 33.72 7.42
C GLY A 122 20.58 32.90 6.68
N TRP A 123 21.77 32.69 7.25
CA TRP A 123 22.91 32.07 6.54
C TRP A 123 23.81 31.26 7.49
N ALA A 124 24.42 30.19 6.97
CA ALA A 124 25.40 29.35 7.66
C ALA A 124 26.84 29.87 7.46
N TRP A 125 27.23 30.96 8.13
CA TRP A 125 28.47 31.69 7.84
C TRP A 125 29.74 30.85 7.96
N GLY A 126 29.86 30.06 9.02
CA GLY A 126 31.00 29.18 9.20
C GLY A 126 31.14 28.19 8.05
N GLN A 127 30.05 27.50 7.73
CA GLN A 127 30.06 26.46 6.71
C GLN A 127 30.23 27.01 5.30
N ILE A 128 29.61 28.15 4.98
CA ILE A 128 29.80 28.85 3.70
C ILE A 128 31.27 29.28 3.56
N ALA A 129 31.92 29.78 4.62
CA ALA A 129 33.33 30.15 4.56
C ALA A 129 34.29 28.95 4.39
N ASP A 130 33.97 27.82 5.01
CA ASP A 130 34.72 26.57 4.88
C ASP A 130 34.49 25.90 3.51
N MET A 131 33.28 26.01 2.95
CA MET A 131 32.90 25.65 1.58
C MET A 131 33.68 26.46 0.56
N GLU A 132 33.73 27.80 0.72
CA GLU A 132 34.56 28.66 -0.13
C GLU A 132 36.02 28.23 -0.09
N THR A 133 36.57 27.96 1.11
CA THR A 133 37.97 27.57 1.31
C THR A 133 38.30 26.26 0.58
N TRP A 134 37.39 25.27 0.63
CA TRP A 134 37.56 23.99 -0.06
C TRP A 134 37.39 24.13 -1.58
N TYR A 135 36.40 24.90 -2.07
CA TYR A 135 36.29 25.23 -3.49
C TYR A 135 37.56 25.93 -4.01
N ASP A 136 38.14 26.79 -3.20
CA ASP A 136 39.43 27.44 -3.45
C ASP A 136 40.59 26.45 -3.63
N GLU A 137 40.57 25.30 -2.94
CA GLU A 137 41.53 24.21 -3.13
C GLU A 137 41.22 23.43 -4.42
N LEU A 138 39.96 23.02 -4.62
CA LEU A 138 39.51 22.25 -5.79
C LEU A 138 39.78 22.97 -7.13
N ARG A 139 39.55 24.29 -7.21
CA ARG A 139 39.74 25.09 -8.43
C ARG A 139 41.21 25.38 -8.78
N ARG A 140 42.14 25.01 -7.91
CA ARG A 140 43.61 25.10 -8.14
C ARG A 140 44.20 23.78 -8.66
N ASP A 141 43.45 22.69 -8.58
CA ASP A 141 43.91 21.34 -8.91
C ASP A 141 43.45 20.93 -10.33
N PRO A 142 44.38 20.65 -11.27
CA PRO A 142 44.05 20.23 -12.64
C PRO A 142 43.40 18.84 -12.71
N GLY A 143 43.45 18.05 -11.64
CA GLY A 143 42.71 16.79 -11.51
C GLY A 143 41.26 16.96 -11.05
N LYS A 144 40.83 18.17 -10.69
CA LYS A 144 39.53 18.45 -10.04
C LYS A 144 38.74 19.51 -10.78
N LEU A 145 38.66 20.75 -10.28
CA LEU A 145 37.78 21.79 -10.82
C LEU A 145 38.51 22.89 -11.62
N GLN A 146 39.84 22.83 -11.78
CA GLN A 146 40.57 23.89 -12.49
C GLN A 146 40.14 24.00 -13.97
N GLY A 147 39.35 25.05 -14.27
CA GLY A 147 38.84 25.31 -15.62
C GLY A 147 37.72 24.36 -16.08
N GLN A 148 37.06 23.67 -15.15
CA GLN A 148 35.94 22.76 -15.42
C GLN A 148 34.62 23.39 -14.97
N THR A 149 33.55 23.19 -15.73
CA THR A 149 32.16 23.44 -15.30
C THR A 149 31.59 22.20 -14.62
N PHE A 150 30.84 22.36 -13.52
CA PHE A 150 30.34 21.26 -12.71
C PHE A 150 28.88 21.49 -12.26
N SER A 151 28.19 20.42 -11.90
CA SER A 151 26.86 20.49 -11.27
C SER A 151 26.98 20.55 -9.74
N VAL A 152 25.97 21.07 -9.04
CA VAL A 152 25.92 21.11 -7.58
C VAL A 152 24.66 20.41 -7.05
N THR A 153 24.81 19.56 -6.03
CA THR A 153 23.70 18.92 -5.30
C THR A 153 23.79 19.15 -3.80
N GLY A 154 22.66 19.10 -3.10
CA GLY A 154 22.61 19.24 -1.65
C GLY A 154 21.24 18.90 -1.04
N TYR A 155 21.26 18.14 0.06
CA TYR A 155 20.07 17.77 0.83
C TYR A 155 20.02 18.52 2.17
N SER A 156 18.84 18.95 2.60
CA SER A 156 18.64 19.62 3.90
C SER A 156 19.58 20.83 4.09
N LEU A 157 20.46 20.83 5.11
CA LEU A 157 21.50 21.87 5.29
C LEU A 157 22.45 21.97 4.07
N GLY A 158 22.77 20.85 3.42
CA GLY A 158 23.50 20.82 2.16
C GLY A 158 22.81 21.57 1.03
N GLY A 159 21.47 21.60 1.01
CA GLY A 159 20.69 22.36 0.03
C GLY A 159 20.75 23.88 0.26
N HIS A 160 20.88 24.32 1.51
CA HIS A 160 21.19 25.73 1.84
C HIS A 160 22.57 26.11 1.31
N LEU A 161 23.58 25.25 1.51
CA LEU A 161 24.94 25.45 1.01
C LEU A 161 25.00 25.46 -0.52
N ALA A 162 24.31 24.53 -1.19
CA ALA A 162 24.20 24.47 -2.65
C ALA A 162 23.58 25.77 -3.23
N THR A 163 22.55 26.30 -2.58
CA THR A 163 21.95 27.60 -2.94
C THR A 163 22.94 28.74 -2.73
N ALA A 164 23.61 28.80 -1.58
CA ALA A 164 24.60 29.83 -1.27
C ALA A 164 25.79 29.81 -2.24
N PHE A 165 26.27 28.62 -2.61
CA PHE A 165 27.34 28.42 -3.58
C PHE A 165 26.97 28.98 -4.96
N HIS A 166 25.78 28.66 -5.47
CA HIS A 166 25.29 29.18 -6.76
C HIS A 166 25.14 30.71 -6.76
N LEU A 167 24.69 31.30 -5.65
CA LEU A 167 24.61 32.76 -5.49
C LEU A 167 25.99 33.44 -5.41
N LEU A 168 27.06 32.69 -5.07
CA LEU A 168 28.42 33.18 -5.00
C LEU A 168 29.20 32.98 -6.31
N HIS A 169 28.97 31.88 -7.03
CA HIS A 169 29.70 31.48 -8.25
C HIS A 169 28.74 31.08 -9.40
N PRO A 170 27.87 31.98 -9.88
CA PRO A 170 26.86 31.64 -10.90
C PRO A 170 27.46 31.29 -12.27
N ASP A 171 28.68 31.74 -12.57
CA ASP A 171 29.35 31.50 -13.87
C ASP A 171 30.07 30.14 -13.95
N ASP A 172 30.40 29.51 -12.82
CA ASP A 172 31.15 28.24 -12.75
C ASP A 172 30.22 27.00 -12.74
N VAL A 173 28.96 27.19 -12.32
CA VAL A 173 27.98 26.11 -12.07
C VAL A 173 27.08 25.88 -13.28
N LYS A 174 27.10 24.65 -13.81
CA LYS A 174 26.24 24.19 -14.91
C LYS A 174 24.76 24.15 -14.51
N GLU A 175 24.48 23.59 -13.34
CA GLU A 175 23.13 23.39 -12.80
C GLU A 175 23.17 23.09 -11.30
N VAL A 176 22.07 23.40 -10.60
CA VAL A 176 21.89 23.10 -9.17
C VAL A 176 20.62 22.26 -9.00
N VAL A 177 20.68 21.25 -8.14
CA VAL A 177 19.51 20.49 -7.69
C VAL A 177 19.55 20.35 -6.16
N THR A 178 18.48 20.72 -5.47
CA THR A 178 18.40 20.58 -4.00
C THR A 178 17.21 19.73 -3.59
N PHE A 179 17.39 18.91 -2.56
CA PHE A 179 16.37 18.01 -2.03
C PHE A 179 15.99 18.46 -0.63
N ASN A 180 14.73 18.85 -0.41
CA ASN A 180 14.23 19.36 0.88
C ASN A 180 15.18 20.40 1.56
N GLY A 181 15.92 21.18 0.75
CA GLY A 181 17.03 22.04 1.18
C GLY A 181 16.57 23.29 1.92
N ALA A 182 17.19 23.62 3.06
CA ALA A 182 16.78 24.76 3.88
C ALA A 182 16.91 26.11 3.14
N GLY A 183 15.94 27.01 3.36
CA GLY A 183 15.87 28.32 2.70
C GLY A 183 17.04 29.26 3.01
N VAL A 184 17.16 30.35 2.25
CA VAL A 184 18.26 31.32 2.36
C VAL A 184 17.75 32.71 2.75
N GLY A 185 18.55 33.47 3.50
CA GLY A 185 18.22 34.82 3.91
C GLY A 185 18.19 35.86 2.78
N LYS A 186 17.82 37.09 3.13
CA LYS A 186 18.00 38.27 2.27
C LYS A 186 19.26 39.03 2.66
N VAL A 187 19.77 39.84 1.74
CA VAL A 187 20.76 40.90 2.00
C VAL A 187 20.06 42.25 2.06
N LYS A 188 20.56 43.20 2.86
CA LYS A 188 19.96 44.53 3.05
C LYS A 188 20.37 45.55 2.00
N SER A 189 21.49 45.32 1.30
CA SER A 189 22.04 46.22 0.30
C SER A 189 22.98 45.48 -0.68
N GLY A 190 23.12 46.03 -1.89
CA GLY A 190 23.75 45.34 -3.03
C GLY A 190 22.78 44.45 -3.81
N GLY A 191 23.25 43.84 -4.90
CA GLY A 191 22.60 42.65 -5.45
C GLY A 191 22.76 41.47 -4.48
N LEU A 192 21.99 40.38 -4.68
CA LEU A 192 22.01 39.25 -3.75
C LEU A 192 23.42 38.62 -3.61
N ALA A 193 24.10 38.41 -4.74
CA ALA A 193 25.48 37.94 -4.80
C ALA A 193 26.47 38.90 -4.12
N ASP A 194 26.49 40.18 -4.53
CA ASP A 194 27.41 41.20 -3.98
C ASP A 194 27.22 41.39 -2.47
N GLY A 195 25.97 41.45 -2.00
CA GLY A 195 25.63 41.64 -0.60
C GLY A 195 26.01 40.44 0.26
N LEU A 196 25.86 39.22 -0.27
CA LEU A 196 26.25 37.98 0.39
C LEU A 196 27.78 37.87 0.47
N ARG A 197 28.47 38.11 -0.65
CA ARG A 197 29.94 38.15 -0.74
C ARG A 197 30.51 39.17 0.27
N ALA A 198 30.01 40.40 0.28
CA ALA A 198 30.45 41.44 1.21
C ALA A 198 30.14 41.15 2.69
N ALA A 199 29.11 40.35 2.99
CA ALA A 199 28.82 39.87 4.35
C ALA A 199 29.75 38.73 4.76
N LEU A 200 30.04 37.79 3.85
CA LEU A 200 30.98 36.70 4.04
C LEU A 200 32.43 37.21 4.20
N ASP A 201 32.82 38.23 3.44
CA ASP A 201 34.10 38.92 3.58
C ASP A 201 34.22 39.65 4.93
N THR A 202 33.09 40.21 5.43
CA THR A 202 33.03 40.81 6.77
C THR A 202 33.21 39.73 7.84
N PHE A 203 32.50 38.60 7.74
CA PHE A 203 32.64 37.46 8.64
C PHE A 203 34.07 36.90 8.67
N ASN A 204 34.63 36.59 7.49
CA ASN A 204 35.98 36.06 7.35
C ASN A 204 37.05 37.03 7.84
N GLY A 205 36.96 38.30 7.45
CA GLY A 205 37.94 39.31 7.82
C GLY A 205 37.95 39.62 9.32
N LEU A 206 36.83 39.47 10.03
CA LEU A 206 36.75 39.70 11.47
C LEU A 206 37.13 38.47 12.30
N ARG A 207 36.70 37.26 11.92
CA ARG A 207 37.04 36.03 12.67
C ARG A 207 38.52 35.64 12.57
N SER A 208 39.25 36.12 11.57
CA SER A 208 40.67 35.80 11.36
C SER A 208 41.66 36.78 12.00
N ASP A 209 41.22 37.96 12.41
CA ASP A 209 42.10 39.07 12.81
C ASP A 209 41.51 39.80 14.04
N PRO A 210 41.99 39.48 15.25
CA PRO A 210 41.49 40.08 16.50
C PRO A 210 41.66 41.59 16.59
N GLU A 211 42.60 42.19 15.86
CA GLU A 211 42.76 43.64 15.84
C GLU A 211 41.77 44.31 14.88
N ARG A 212 41.33 43.62 13.82
CA ARG A 212 40.13 44.05 13.05
C ARG A 212 38.85 43.90 13.86
N MET A 213 38.71 42.84 14.65
CA MET A 213 37.58 42.70 15.57
C MET A 213 37.55 43.82 16.60
N ALA A 214 38.68 44.09 17.26
CA ALA A 214 38.82 45.21 18.18
C ALA A 214 38.53 46.56 17.50
N PHE A 215 38.96 46.76 16.25
CA PHE A 215 38.67 47.97 15.48
C PHE A 215 37.18 48.10 15.14
N ALA A 216 36.50 47.03 14.72
CA ALA A 216 35.07 47.05 14.44
C ALA A 216 34.25 47.40 15.69
N LEU A 217 34.55 46.75 16.82
CA LEU A 217 33.97 47.07 18.13
C LEU A 217 34.28 48.51 18.59
N SER A 218 35.40 49.11 18.17
CA SER A 218 35.75 50.49 18.56
C SER A 218 34.86 51.58 17.98
N SER A 219 33.94 51.22 17.06
CA SER A 219 32.95 52.09 16.43
C SER A 219 32.17 52.93 17.45
N GLY A 220 32.56 54.20 17.60
CA GLY A 220 31.93 55.16 18.54
C GLY A 220 32.40 55.08 20.00
N SER A 221 33.15 54.05 20.43
CA SER A 221 33.76 53.99 21.76
C SER A 221 35.04 53.15 21.80
N PRO A 222 36.24 53.74 21.90
CA PRO A 222 37.50 52.98 21.96
C PRO A 222 37.63 52.06 23.18
N ALA A 223 36.87 52.30 24.25
CA ALA A 223 36.98 51.57 25.51
C ALA A 223 36.55 50.09 25.39
N ILE A 224 35.51 49.79 24.60
CA ILE A 224 35.02 48.41 24.44
C ILE A 224 36.05 47.53 23.71
N ALA A 225 36.86 48.11 22.81
CA ALA A 225 37.94 47.41 22.11
C ALA A 225 39.08 46.99 23.05
N THR A 226 39.42 47.80 24.05
CA THR A 226 40.38 47.43 25.10
C THR A 226 39.84 46.27 25.94
N PHE A 227 38.58 46.39 26.35
CA PHE A 227 37.93 45.42 27.22
C PHE A 227 37.63 44.07 26.51
N TYR A 228 37.34 44.08 25.20
CA TYR A 228 37.29 42.88 24.38
C TYR A 228 38.64 42.14 24.35
N ARG A 229 39.78 42.85 24.22
CA ARG A 229 41.11 42.21 24.29
C ARG A 229 41.40 41.59 25.65
N GLU A 230 40.96 42.23 26.74
CA GLU A 230 41.06 41.72 28.12
C GLU A 230 40.25 40.42 28.28
N VAL A 231 38.96 40.44 27.92
CA VAL A 231 38.08 39.25 27.89
C VAL A 231 38.70 38.12 27.05
N ARG A 232 39.16 38.44 25.84
CA ARG A 232 39.75 37.47 24.91
C ARG A 232 41.03 36.84 25.46
N SER A 233 41.89 37.64 26.10
CA SER A 233 43.11 37.13 26.75
C SER A 233 42.78 36.14 27.87
N HIS A 234 41.84 36.50 28.74
CA HIS A 234 41.44 35.66 29.88
C HIS A 234 40.71 34.37 29.48
N LEU A 235 40.04 34.35 28.33
CA LEU A 235 39.48 33.12 27.76
C LEU A 235 40.56 32.27 27.09
N ALA A 236 41.53 32.88 26.41
CA ALA A 236 42.60 32.18 25.69
C ALA A 236 43.67 31.56 26.62
N ASP A 237 43.95 32.17 27.77
CA ASP A 237 44.82 31.60 28.82
C ASP A 237 44.08 30.72 29.84
N GLY A 238 42.73 30.65 29.74
CA GLY A 238 41.87 29.86 30.61
C GLY A 238 41.71 30.40 32.03
N SER A 239 42.16 31.62 32.33
CA SER A 239 42.03 32.24 33.65
C SER A 239 40.60 32.69 33.98
N TRP A 240 39.76 32.96 32.97
CA TRP A 240 38.31 33.13 33.10
C TRP A 240 37.55 32.03 32.36
N THR A 241 36.46 31.55 32.97
CA THR A 241 35.39 30.83 32.26
C THR A 241 34.50 31.79 31.46
N VAL A 242 33.76 31.28 30.48
CA VAL A 242 32.78 32.06 29.69
C VAL A 242 31.74 32.76 30.58
N ALA A 243 31.35 32.12 31.70
CA ALA A 243 30.44 32.72 32.68
C ALA A 243 31.09 33.93 33.38
N GLN A 244 32.33 33.82 33.83
CA GLN A 244 33.08 34.94 34.45
C GLN A 244 33.30 36.09 33.46
N ALA A 245 33.61 35.77 32.19
CA ALA A 245 33.67 36.76 31.12
C ALA A 245 32.32 37.46 30.90
N SER A 246 31.21 36.72 30.88
CA SER A 246 29.86 37.26 30.73
C SER A 246 29.50 38.20 31.90
N ASP A 247 29.84 37.83 33.13
CA ASP A 247 29.63 38.65 34.33
C ASP A 247 30.51 39.91 34.35
N ALA A 248 31.77 39.82 33.92
CA ALA A 248 32.65 40.96 33.74
C ALA A 248 32.09 41.93 32.68
N VAL A 249 31.63 41.41 31.53
CA VAL A 249 30.98 42.23 30.50
C VAL A 249 29.71 42.88 31.02
N ARG A 250 28.83 42.13 31.70
CA ARG A 250 27.57 42.66 32.24
C ARG A 250 27.81 43.75 33.29
N SER A 251 28.85 43.63 34.11
CA SER A 251 29.21 44.61 35.15
C SER A 251 30.06 45.78 34.66
N SER A 252 30.72 45.68 33.49
CA SER A 252 31.52 46.78 32.91
C SER A 252 30.72 48.09 32.77
N THR A 253 31.33 49.24 33.12
CA THR A 253 30.69 50.55 32.99
C THR A 253 31.67 51.60 32.48
N LEU A 254 31.22 52.41 31.53
CA LEU A 254 32.01 53.48 30.94
C LEU A 254 32.01 54.70 31.89
N THR A 255 33.13 54.91 32.59
CA THR A 255 33.23 55.89 33.69
C THR A 255 34.17 57.06 33.36
N GLY A 256 33.65 58.27 33.37
CA GLY A 256 34.42 59.49 33.10
C GLY A 256 33.55 60.74 32.93
N GLY A 257 34.06 61.90 33.34
CA GLY A 257 33.31 63.17 33.34
C GLY A 257 33.31 63.96 32.02
N LEU A 258 33.95 63.44 30.96
CA LEU A 258 34.13 64.11 29.67
C LEU A 258 33.61 63.27 28.48
N ILE A 259 32.85 62.23 28.77
CA ILE A 259 32.35 61.23 27.81
C ILE A 259 31.06 61.72 27.16
N SER A 260 30.95 61.61 25.84
CA SER A 260 29.77 62.08 25.09
C SER A 260 28.59 61.10 25.18
N ASP A 261 27.36 61.59 24.99
CA ASP A 261 26.18 60.70 24.97
C ASP A 261 26.18 59.69 23.82
N PRO A 262 26.57 60.04 22.57
CA PRO A 262 26.74 59.04 21.50
C PRO A 262 27.80 57.97 21.81
N GLU A 263 28.87 58.34 22.53
CA GLU A 263 29.91 57.39 22.96
C GLU A 263 29.42 56.45 24.08
N ARG A 264 28.58 56.97 25.00
CA ARG A 264 27.87 56.13 25.99
C ARG A 264 26.90 55.16 25.31
N GLU A 265 26.18 55.61 24.29
CA GLU A 265 25.23 54.79 23.54
C GLU A 265 25.95 53.71 22.71
N ALA A 266 27.00 54.08 21.96
CA ALA A 266 27.83 53.14 21.21
C ALA A 266 28.47 52.07 22.13
N PHE A 267 29.02 52.48 23.28
CA PHE A 267 29.53 51.53 24.27
C PHE A 267 28.44 50.58 24.76
N ALA A 268 27.22 51.06 25.01
CA ALA A 268 26.11 50.22 25.45
C ALA A 268 25.64 49.22 24.37
N GLN A 269 25.67 49.61 23.09
CA GLN A 269 25.34 48.75 21.95
C GLN A 269 26.40 47.64 21.77
N GLU A 270 27.69 47.99 21.70
CA GLU A 270 28.76 47.01 21.50
C GLU A 270 29.02 46.13 22.74
N LYS A 271 28.84 46.67 23.95
CA LYS A 271 28.77 45.86 25.18
C LYS A 271 27.66 44.80 25.09
N LYS A 272 26.48 45.17 24.59
CA LYS A 272 25.37 44.22 24.44
C LYS A 272 25.73 43.11 23.43
N ARG A 273 26.37 43.45 22.31
CA ARG A 273 26.88 42.46 21.34
C ARG A 273 27.84 41.46 21.99
N LEU A 274 28.83 41.97 22.72
CA LEU A 274 29.82 41.16 23.44
C LEU A 274 29.18 40.28 24.52
N GLN A 275 28.16 40.79 25.24
CA GLN A 275 27.40 40.01 26.21
C GLN A 275 26.61 38.88 25.53
N THR A 276 25.91 39.16 24.43
CA THR A 276 25.11 38.17 23.69
C THR A 276 25.98 37.06 23.11
N ALA A 277 27.15 37.37 22.55
CA ALA A 277 28.09 36.35 22.07
C ALA A 277 28.50 35.36 23.17
N LEU A 278 28.82 35.84 24.38
CA LEU A 278 29.19 34.99 25.52
C LEU A 278 27.99 34.19 26.08
N GLU A 279 26.79 34.76 26.04
CA GLU A 279 25.55 34.07 26.43
C GLU A 279 25.19 32.97 25.42
N GLU A 280 25.47 33.13 24.12
CA GLU A 280 25.35 32.08 23.10
C GLU A 280 26.38 30.95 23.30
N ILE A 281 27.64 31.28 23.54
CA ILE A 281 28.69 30.28 23.83
C ILE A 281 28.30 29.46 25.08
N THR A 282 27.79 30.11 26.12
CA THR A 282 27.31 29.45 27.35
C THR A 282 26.15 28.49 27.07
N LYS A 283 25.21 28.85 26.19
CA LYS A 283 24.13 27.95 25.74
C LYS A 283 24.68 26.75 24.96
N LEU A 284 25.57 26.98 23.99
CA LEU A 284 26.14 25.90 23.18
C LEU A 284 26.97 24.92 24.02
N GLN A 285 27.65 25.38 25.08
CA GLN A 285 28.30 24.51 26.07
C GLN A 285 27.32 23.61 26.82
N ALA A 286 26.12 24.10 27.15
CA ALA A 286 25.06 23.26 27.73
C ALA A 286 24.46 22.29 26.69
N ASP A 287 24.33 22.70 25.44
CA ASP A 287 23.82 21.86 24.36
C ASP A 287 24.76 20.71 23.99
N ILE A 288 26.09 20.86 24.08
CA ILE A 288 27.06 19.75 23.96
C ILE A 288 26.72 18.62 24.95
N VAL A 289 26.53 18.98 26.22
CA VAL A 289 26.23 18.02 27.30
C VAL A 289 24.83 17.41 27.11
N ARG A 290 23.87 18.19 26.64
CA ARG A 290 22.50 17.72 26.38
C ARG A 290 22.45 16.74 25.22
N VAL A 291 23.06 17.08 24.08
CA VAL A 291 23.01 16.28 22.84
C VAL A 291 23.73 14.94 23.01
N ALA A 292 24.89 14.92 23.66
CA ALA A 292 25.61 13.67 23.98
C ALA A 292 24.87 12.77 25.00
N GLY A 293 23.83 13.29 25.67
CA GLY A 293 22.94 12.54 26.56
C GLY A 293 21.61 12.09 25.93
N LEU A 294 21.41 12.30 24.62
CA LEU A 294 20.20 11.86 23.92
C LEU A 294 20.30 10.39 23.51
N ILE A 295 19.15 9.74 23.31
CA ILE A 295 19.05 8.37 22.77
C ILE A 295 18.20 8.32 21.49
N ALA A 296 18.57 7.44 20.56
CA ALA A 296 17.89 7.27 19.28
C ALA A 296 16.45 6.76 19.41
N GLY A 297 16.20 5.81 20.33
CA GLY A 297 14.91 5.17 20.55
C GLY A 297 14.55 4.13 19.49
N GLY A 298 13.45 3.42 19.71
CA GLY A 298 12.84 2.50 18.74
C GLY A 298 13.17 1.03 18.99
N GLU A 299 13.11 0.24 17.93
CA GLU A 299 13.35 -1.21 17.94
C GLU A 299 14.31 -1.60 16.82
N GLY A 300 15.29 -2.45 17.13
CA GLY A 300 16.36 -2.88 16.22
C GLY A 300 17.76 -2.38 16.64
N GLU A 301 18.75 -2.63 15.79
CA GLU A 301 20.11 -2.11 15.99
C GLU A 301 20.11 -0.57 16.02
N GLY A 302 20.96 0.02 16.87
CA GLY A 302 21.07 1.48 17.01
C GLY A 302 20.01 2.15 17.90
N ALA A 303 18.94 1.46 18.33
CA ALA A 303 17.88 2.07 19.16
C ALA A 303 18.38 2.64 20.51
N ALA A 304 19.44 2.06 21.07
CA ALA A 304 20.11 2.55 22.29
C ALA A 304 21.33 3.46 22.01
N SER A 305 21.57 3.86 20.75
CA SER A 305 22.68 4.75 20.39
C SER A 305 22.43 6.19 20.85
N SER A 306 23.53 6.92 21.02
CA SER A 306 23.57 8.35 21.33
C SER A 306 24.38 9.09 20.26
N PRO A 307 24.14 10.40 20.05
CA PRO A 307 24.95 11.22 19.16
C PRO A 307 26.43 11.21 19.59
N LYS A 308 27.32 11.13 18.60
CA LYS A 308 28.78 11.23 18.71
C LYS A 308 29.14 12.49 19.49
N ALA A 309 29.86 12.31 20.59
CA ALA A 309 30.24 13.41 21.47
C ALA A 309 31.34 14.28 20.82
N VAL A 310 30.93 15.31 20.06
CA VAL A 310 31.86 16.27 19.44
C VAL A 310 32.60 17.07 20.53
N PRO A 311 33.95 17.02 20.60
CA PRO A 311 34.71 17.76 21.60
C PRO A 311 34.57 19.28 21.42
N ALA A 312 34.46 20.03 22.53
CA ALA A 312 34.33 21.50 22.49
C ALA A 312 35.43 22.20 21.66
N LYS A 313 36.67 21.70 21.71
CA LYS A 313 37.81 22.18 20.90
C LYS A 313 37.65 22.02 19.38
N GLU A 314 36.68 21.23 18.92
CA GLU A 314 36.38 20.92 17.53
C GLU A 314 35.09 21.62 17.05
N ILE A 315 34.51 22.51 17.87
CA ILE A 315 33.32 23.32 17.58
C ILE A 315 33.76 24.79 17.52
N LEU A 316 34.04 25.28 16.31
CA LEU A 316 34.54 26.65 16.10
C LEU A 316 33.54 27.72 16.57
N ALA A 317 32.24 27.39 16.57
CA ALA A 317 31.18 28.28 17.02
C ALA A 317 31.10 28.50 18.55
N LEU A 318 32.05 27.94 19.32
CA LEU A 318 32.35 28.32 20.71
C LEU A 318 33.38 29.47 20.83
N ASP A 319 34.03 29.85 19.74
CA ASP A 319 34.99 30.96 19.74
C ASP A 319 34.29 32.34 19.79
N LEU A 320 34.92 33.27 20.52
CA LEU A 320 34.37 34.61 20.72
C LEU A 320 34.45 35.48 19.46
N ASP A 321 35.56 35.40 18.72
CA ASP A 321 35.77 36.19 17.51
C ASP A 321 34.83 35.69 16.40
N TYR A 322 34.64 34.37 16.32
CA TYR A 322 33.62 33.75 15.47
C TYR A 322 32.21 34.28 15.76
N ARG A 323 31.75 34.21 17.02
CA ARG A 323 30.39 34.65 17.41
C ARG A 323 30.16 36.14 17.19
N LEU A 324 31.16 36.98 17.45
CA LEU A 324 31.12 38.40 17.12
C LEU A 324 31.08 38.64 15.60
N ALA A 325 31.84 37.86 14.81
CA ALA A 325 31.84 37.98 13.35
C ALA A 325 30.49 37.60 12.73
N VAL A 326 29.80 36.57 13.24
CA VAL A 326 28.40 36.24 12.86
C VAL A 326 27.49 37.45 13.13
N SER A 327 27.62 38.08 14.29
CA SER A 327 26.81 39.26 14.64
C SER A 327 27.05 40.45 13.70
N PHE A 328 28.29 40.71 13.28
CA PHE A 328 28.59 41.75 12.28
C PHE A 328 28.12 41.39 10.87
N ALA A 329 28.13 40.12 10.48
CA ALA A 329 27.55 39.67 9.20
C ALA A 329 26.02 39.84 9.18
N ALA A 330 25.34 39.55 10.29
CA ALA A 330 23.90 39.75 10.47
C ALA A 330 23.45 41.22 10.30
N GLU A 331 24.35 42.20 10.45
CA GLU A 331 24.05 43.60 10.14
C GLU A 331 23.76 43.83 8.66
N ARG A 332 24.25 42.96 7.78
CA ARG A 332 24.05 43.03 6.32
C ARG A 332 22.92 42.13 5.82
N THR A 333 22.41 41.21 6.63
CA THR A 333 21.39 40.23 6.21
C THR A 333 20.10 40.32 7.01
N VAL A 334 19.03 39.74 6.46
CA VAL A 334 17.74 39.55 7.14
C VAL A 334 17.40 38.06 7.04
N PRO A 335 17.14 37.34 8.14
CA PRO A 335 16.68 35.97 8.05
C PRO A 335 15.36 35.92 7.27
N ALA A 336 15.25 34.99 6.32
CA ALA A 336 13.94 34.48 5.93
C ALA A 336 13.29 33.96 7.22
N SER A 337 12.08 34.43 7.53
CA SER A 337 11.53 34.38 8.89
C SER A 337 11.21 32.95 9.32
N LEU A 338 12.23 32.27 9.88
CA LEU A 338 12.16 30.90 10.36
C LEU A 338 11.14 30.76 11.49
N LEU A 339 10.92 31.82 12.28
CA LEU A 339 9.84 31.85 13.26
C LEU A 339 8.45 31.83 12.60
N SER A 340 8.23 32.50 11.46
CA SER A 340 6.94 32.41 10.75
C SER A 340 6.81 31.18 9.87
N GLY A 341 7.90 30.60 9.37
CA GLY A 341 7.88 29.27 8.74
C GLY A 341 7.46 28.21 9.77
N ALA A 342 8.21 28.11 10.87
CA ALA A 342 7.94 27.18 11.95
C ALA A 342 6.60 27.44 12.67
N LEU A 343 6.14 28.69 12.81
CA LEU A 343 4.80 28.97 13.37
C LEU A 343 3.66 28.77 12.35
N ARG A 344 3.91 28.83 11.03
CA ARG A 344 2.92 28.42 10.02
C ARG A 344 2.83 26.89 9.91
N SER A 345 3.89 26.15 10.26
CA SER A 345 3.80 24.69 10.48
C SER A 345 3.24 24.29 11.86
N ILE A 346 2.75 25.25 12.65
CA ILE A 346 2.11 25.04 13.96
C ILE A 346 0.59 25.28 13.89
N GLY A 347 0.05 25.61 12.71
CA GLY A 347 -1.38 25.85 12.51
C GLY A 347 -1.83 25.70 11.06
N ASN A 348 -3.11 25.97 10.79
CA ASN A 348 -3.71 25.77 9.48
C ASN A 348 -3.04 26.62 8.37
N LYS A 349 -3.01 26.06 7.16
CA LYS A 349 -2.50 26.64 5.91
C LYS A 349 -2.85 28.13 5.77
N VAL A 350 -1.84 29.00 5.65
CA VAL A 350 -1.99 30.45 5.47
C VAL A 350 -1.68 30.83 4.02
N TYR A 351 -2.72 30.85 3.19
CA TYR A 351 -2.67 31.24 1.78
C TYR A 351 -2.22 32.71 1.59
N GLY A 352 -1.41 32.99 0.55
CA GLY A 352 -1.21 34.36 0.05
C GLY A 352 0.21 34.77 -0.36
N GLU A 353 1.25 34.00 -0.05
CA GLU A 353 2.61 34.25 -0.57
C GLU A 353 2.73 33.72 -2.02
N PRO A 354 3.56 34.30 -2.90
CA PRO A 354 3.75 33.82 -4.26
C PRO A 354 4.52 32.49 -4.31
N LEU A 355 3.94 31.49 -4.98
CA LEU A 355 4.57 30.20 -5.29
C LEU A 355 5.66 30.41 -6.36
N PHE A 356 6.72 29.61 -6.32
CA PHE A 356 7.93 29.83 -7.11
C PHE A 356 8.01 28.95 -8.36
N THR A 357 8.49 29.55 -9.47
CA THR A 357 8.81 28.86 -10.72
C THR A 357 10.23 28.29 -10.68
N ASN A 358 10.38 27.11 -10.08
CA ASN A 358 11.60 26.26 -10.00
C ASN A 358 11.45 25.07 -9.02
N GLN A 359 10.28 24.89 -8.40
CA GLN A 359 10.03 23.82 -7.42
C GLN A 359 9.26 22.67 -8.06
N TYR A 360 9.63 21.43 -7.72
CA TYR A 360 9.15 20.21 -8.33
C TYR A 360 8.73 19.20 -7.25
N ASP A 361 7.62 18.50 -7.47
CA ASP A 361 7.15 17.42 -6.60
C ASP A 361 7.82 16.07 -6.93
N LEU A 362 7.41 15.03 -6.21
CA LEU A 362 7.95 13.67 -6.29
C LEU A 362 7.91 13.07 -7.71
N VAL A 363 6.99 13.53 -8.58
CA VAL A 363 6.83 13.10 -9.99
C VAL A 363 7.42 14.09 -11.01
N GLY A 364 8.11 15.13 -10.54
CA GLY A 364 8.79 16.11 -11.39
C GLY A 364 7.88 17.16 -12.04
N ARG A 365 6.66 17.38 -11.55
CA ARG A 365 5.76 18.47 -12.01
C ARG A 365 6.13 19.77 -11.28
N GLU A 366 6.11 20.90 -11.99
CA GLU A 366 6.43 22.21 -11.40
C GLU A 366 5.28 22.71 -10.50
N THR A 367 5.50 22.82 -9.18
CA THR A 367 4.47 22.89 -8.13
C THR A 367 3.84 24.27 -7.91
N THR A 368 3.75 25.08 -8.95
CA THR A 368 3.27 26.49 -8.93
C THR A 368 1.82 26.69 -8.46
N THR A 369 1.08 25.62 -8.17
CA THR A 369 -0.32 25.64 -7.70
C THR A 369 -0.62 24.67 -6.54
N ALA A 370 0.38 23.97 -5.99
CA ALA A 370 0.18 22.92 -4.98
C ALA A 370 0.22 23.45 -3.53
N GLU A 371 -0.31 22.67 -2.58
CA GLU A 371 -0.31 23.00 -1.14
C GLU A 371 0.81 22.28 -0.39
N TRP A 372 1.91 22.98 -0.10
CA TRP A 372 3.17 22.33 0.30
C TRP A 372 3.34 22.00 1.79
N SER A 373 4.39 21.23 2.06
CA SER A 373 4.94 20.87 3.38
C SER A 373 5.36 22.07 4.25
N ALA A 374 5.42 21.83 5.57
CA ALA A 374 6.19 22.66 6.51
C ALA A 374 7.66 22.84 6.07
N VAL A 375 8.29 21.73 5.66
CA VAL A 375 9.67 21.68 5.15
C VAL A 375 9.79 22.57 3.91
N ALA A 376 9.02 22.27 2.85
CA ALA A 376 8.90 23.07 1.62
C ALA A 376 8.68 24.56 1.86
N HIS A 377 7.77 24.97 2.75
CA HIS A 377 7.54 26.38 3.05
C HIS A 377 8.72 27.03 3.82
N SER A 378 9.59 26.25 4.47
CA SER A 378 10.87 26.75 5.00
C SER A 378 11.93 26.96 3.92
N GLN A 379 11.76 26.38 2.72
CA GLN A 379 12.63 26.52 1.55
C GLN A 379 12.39 27.84 0.80
N TRP A 380 12.31 28.96 1.54
CA TRP A 380 12.13 30.27 0.92
C TRP A 380 13.44 30.71 0.26
N HIS A 381 13.59 30.43 -1.04
CA HIS A 381 14.75 30.83 -1.84
C HIS A 381 14.48 32.14 -2.60
N HIS A 382 15.54 32.84 -3.00
CA HIS A 382 15.43 34.17 -3.60
C HIS A 382 16.21 34.28 -4.91
N GLY A 383 15.48 34.40 -6.03
CA GLY A 383 15.96 35.04 -7.25
C GLY A 383 17.04 34.31 -8.07
N SER A 384 17.06 32.98 -8.10
CA SER A 384 17.99 32.18 -8.94
C SER A 384 17.36 30.86 -9.41
N ASP A 385 17.85 30.32 -10.55
CA ASP A 385 17.36 29.09 -11.21
C ASP A 385 17.95 27.82 -10.55
N VAL A 386 17.70 27.69 -9.25
CA VAL A 386 18.02 26.48 -8.46
C VAL A 386 16.80 25.56 -8.54
N ARG A 387 16.94 24.36 -9.12
CA ARG A 387 15.83 23.39 -9.17
C ARG A 387 15.66 22.75 -7.79
N VAL A 388 14.50 22.93 -7.17
CA VAL A 388 14.20 22.37 -5.85
C VAL A 388 13.29 21.17 -6.04
N PHE A 389 13.75 19.99 -5.64
CA PHE A 389 12.92 18.79 -5.52
C PHE A 389 12.35 18.71 -4.11
N ILE A 390 11.04 18.48 -4.01
CA ILE A 390 10.28 18.56 -2.77
C ILE A 390 9.50 17.26 -2.57
N GLU A 391 9.67 16.68 -1.39
CA GLU A 391 8.95 15.49 -0.95
C GLU A 391 7.46 15.80 -0.66
N ASP A 392 6.64 15.55 -1.68
CA ASP A 392 5.17 15.63 -1.64
C ASP A 392 4.53 14.24 -1.59
N GLN A 393 4.96 13.42 -0.62
CA GLN A 393 4.25 12.18 -0.26
C GLN A 393 2.80 12.51 0.18
N PRO A 394 1.79 11.68 -0.12
CA PRO A 394 0.41 12.15 -0.18
C PRO A 394 -0.24 12.77 1.08
N PHE A 395 -0.52 14.07 0.94
CA PHE A 395 -1.76 14.79 1.29
C PHE A 395 -2.38 14.69 2.70
N SER A 396 -1.68 14.18 3.72
CA SER A 396 -1.96 14.58 5.11
C SER A 396 -0.72 14.72 6.00
N ARG A 397 -0.78 15.70 6.92
CA ARG A 397 0.35 16.07 7.79
C ARG A 397 -0.14 16.31 9.22
N GLY A 398 0.08 15.31 10.07
CA GLY A 398 -0.19 15.39 11.50
C GLY A 398 0.58 16.52 12.18
N ASN A 399 -0.08 17.19 13.12
CA ASN A 399 0.50 18.29 13.90
C ASN A 399 1.46 17.76 14.97
N TYR A 400 2.68 17.32 14.61
CA TYR A 400 3.68 17.00 15.63
C TYR A 400 4.32 18.25 16.19
N LEU A 401 4.29 18.34 17.52
CA LEU A 401 4.94 19.43 18.22
C LEU A 401 5.28 19.13 19.69
N SER A 402 4.83 18.01 20.24
CA SER A 402 4.72 17.82 21.69
C SER A 402 6.07 17.76 22.40
N GLU A 403 6.99 16.88 22.00
CA GLU A 403 8.36 16.79 22.57
C GLU A 403 9.16 18.07 22.29
N VAL A 404 9.28 18.47 21.02
CA VAL A 404 10.09 19.63 20.58
C VAL A 404 9.61 20.95 21.20
N THR A 405 8.29 21.20 21.30
CA THR A 405 7.79 22.40 21.99
C THR A 405 7.89 22.28 23.50
N ARG A 406 7.72 21.09 24.10
CA ARG A 406 7.91 20.94 25.55
C ARG A 406 9.34 21.28 25.95
N GLU A 407 10.35 20.78 25.23
CA GLU A 407 11.75 21.13 25.51
C GLU A 407 12.10 22.56 25.09
N SER A 408 11.56 23.09 23.98
CA SER A 408 11.78 24.48 23.57
C SER A 408 11.17 25.50 24.55
N LEU A 409 9.97 25.23 25.09
CA LEU A 409 9.33 26.06 26.11
C LEU A 409 10.08 26.02 27.45
N LYS A 410 10.57 24.84 27.87
CA LYS A 410 11.45 24.70 29.04
C LYS A 410 12.73 25.52 28.85
N ALA A 411 13.39 25.43 27.70
CA ALA A 411 14.63 26.11 27.39
C ALA A 411 14.47 27.62 27.12
N ARG A 412 13.26 28.08 26.75
CA ARG A 412 12.98 29.41 26.17
C ARG A 412 13.85 29.73 24.93
N ASP A 413 14.21 28.69 24.20
CA ASP A 413 15.00 28.72 22.96
C ASP A 413 14.57 27.49 22.13
N PHE A 414 14.70 27.53 20.82
CA PHE A 414 14.29 26.40 19.98
C PHE A 414 15.27 25.22 20.12
N LYS A 415 14.75 23.99 20.21
CA LYS A 415 15.52 22.75 20.38
C LYS A 415 15.16 21.76 19.28
N GLY A 416 15.96 21.74 18.20
CA GLY A 416 15.69 20.92 17.01
C GLY A 416 15.86 19.42 17.21
N LEU A 417 16.70 19.00 18.19
CA LEU A 417 16.96 17.60 18.50
C LEU A 417 16.58 17.27 19.95
N VAL A 418 15.86 16.16 20.17
CA VAL A 418 15.34 15.69 21.47
C VAL A 418 15.52 14.16 21.59
N ASN A 419 15.06 13.55 22.70
CA ASN A 419 15.11 12.10 22.87
C ASN A 419 14.23 11.36 21.86
N HIS A 420 14.59 10.12 21.56
CA HIS A 420 13.95 9.26 20.56
C HIS A 420 14.06 9.82 19.13
N TYR A 421 15.18 10.46 18.79
CA TYR A 421 15.35 11.17 17.52
C TYR A 421 15.26 10.28 16.27
N ALA A 422 15.49 8.97 16.37
CA ALA A 422 15.28 8.01 15.28
C ALA A 422 13.84 7.48 15.20
N VAL A 423 12.97 7.83 16.17
CA VAL A 423 11.53 7.48 16.22
C VAL A 423 10.63 8.69 16.00
N ASN A 424 11.15 9.91 16.12
CA ASN A 424 10.37 11.14 16.00
C ASN A 424 9.98 11.49 14.53
N ASP A 425 9.96 10.52 13.62
CA ASP A 425 9.53 10.53 12.20
C ASP A 425 10.00 11.72 11.32
N PHE A 426 10.96 12.53 11.79
CA PHE A 426 11.66 13.53 10.96
C PHE A 426 12.57 12.86 9.92
N GLY A 427 12.84 11.56 10.06
CA GLY A 427 13.50 10.73 9.05
C GLY A 427 12.58 10.06 8.03
N ASP A 428 11.26 10.25 8.13
CA ASP A 428 10.25 9.73 7.18
C ASP A 428 9.83 10.83 6.20
N ASN A 429 9.16 11.90 6.66
CA ASN A 429 8.65 12.99 5.79
C ASN A 429 9.74 13.97 5.29
N HIS A 430 10.99 13.63 5.55
CA HIS A 430 12.18 14.35 5.14
C HIS A 430 13.25 13.27 5.04
N SER A 431 13.16 12.49 3.96
CA SER A 431 13.96 11.28 3.78
C SER A 431 14.52 11.15 2.37
N LEU A 432 15.82 11.43 2.25
CA LEU A 432 16.58 11.19 1.02
C LEU A 432 16.48 9.74 0.52
N VAL A 433 16.27 8.77 1.42
CA VAL A 433 16.13 7.35 1.09
C VAL A 433 14.81 7.10 0.34
N LEU A 434 13.70 7.64 0.85
CA LEU A 434 12.37 7.41 0.28
C LEU A 434 12.18 8.18 -1.04
N ILE A 435 12.80 9.36 -1.14
CA ILE A 435 12.97 10.08 -2.40
C ILE A 435 13.66 9.19 -3.45
N ILE A 436 14.76 8.52 -3.10
CA ILE A 436 15.51 7.65 -4.04
C ILE A 436 14.71 6.40 -4.41
N ASP A 437 14.06 5.76 -3.44
CA ASP A 437 13.31 4.53 -3.66
C ASP A 437 12.08 4.78 -4.55
N SER A 438 11.33 5.86 -4.28
CA SER A 438 10.26 6.30 -5.18
C SER A 438 10.78 6.67 -6.57
N LEU A 439 11.86 7.46 -6.66
CA LEU A 439 12.45 7.83 -7.95
C LEU A 439 12.98 6.61 -8.73
N ASN A 440 13.41 5.53 -8.07
CA ASN A 440 13.80 4.28 -8.72
C ASN A 440 12.61 3.49 -9.26
N VAL A 441 11.51 3.36 -8.50
CA VAL A 441 10.26 2.75 -8.98
C VAL A 441 9.69 3.54 -10.17
N GLN A 442 9.64 4.86 -10.06
CA GLN A 442 9.22 5.75 -11.15
C GLN A 442 10.14 5.65 -12.38
N ASN A 443 11.45 5.56 -12.19
CA ASN A 443 12.43 5.37 -13.27
C ASN A 443 12.24 4.03 -14.00
N ALA A 444 11.89 2.95 -13.29
CA ALA A 444 11.57 1.66 -13.91
C ALA A 444 10.33 1.76 -14.83
N LEU A 445 9.25 2.40 -14.38
CA LEU A 445 8.07 2.67 -15.21
C LEU A 445 8.42 3.56 -16.42
N LEU A 446 9.18 4.63 -16.22
CA LEU A 446 9.52 5.58 -17.29
C LEU A 446 10.54 5.04 -18.30
N GLN A 447 11.36 4.05 -17.95
CA GLN A 447 12.26 3.38 -18.89
C GLN A 447 11.51 2.55 -19.95
N LEU A 448 10.31 2.04 -19.64
CA LEU A 448 9.42 1.44 -20.62
C LEU A 448 8.89 2.46 -21.64
N VAL A 449 8.85 3.74 -21.27
CA VAL A 449 8.35 4.84 -22.11
C VAL A 449 9.48 5.46 -22.96
N PRO A 450 9.23 5.81 -24.24
CA PRO A 450 10.17 6.57 -25.07
C PRO A 450 10.63 7.86 -24.37
N GLU A 451 11.93 8.15 -24.41
CA GLU A 451 12.52 9.32 -23.73
C GLU A 451 11.83 10.64 -24.08
N THR A 452 11.42 10.81 -25.35
CA THR A 452 10.70 11.99 -25.85
C THR A 452 9.27 12.13 -25.33
N GLN A 453 8.70 11.11 -24.68
CA GLN A 453 7.34 11.11 -24.13
C GLN A 453 7.30 11.20 -22.60
N ARG A 454 8.39 10.87 -21.88
CA ARG A 454 8.42 10.78 -20.40
C ARG A 454 7.88 12.03 -19.69
N ALA A 455 8.21 13.22 -20.20
CA ALA A 455 7.74 14.49 -19.62
C ALA A 455 6.22 14.73 -19.78
N ALA A 456 5.54 13.99 -20.66
CA ALA A 456 4.08 13.98 -20.78
C ALA A 456 3.43 12.84 -19.95
N THR A 457 4.22 11.97 -19.34
CA THR A 457 3.74 10.83 -18.53
C THR A 457 3.50 11.21 -17.06
N THR A 458 4.02 12.34 -16.59
CA THR A 458 3.95 12.78 -15.19
C THR A 458 2.53 12.81 -14.59
N GLU A 459 1.50 13.19 -15.36
CA GLU A 459 0.10 13.21 -14.89
C GLU A 459 -0.46 11.79 -14.70
N ALA A 460 -0.13 10.87 -15.61
CA ALA A 460 -0.46 9.45 -15.43
C ALA A 460 0.30 8.85 -14.24
N LEU A 461 1.56 9.21 -14.04
CA LEU A 461 2.40 8.71 -12.95
C LEU A 461 1.92 9.17 -11.56
N ASP A 462 1.52 10.44 -11.41
CA ASP A 462 0.84 10.97 -10.20
C ASP A 462 -0.44 10.19 -9.91
N THR A 463 -1.25 9.93 -10.94
CA THR A 463 -2.51 9.18 -10.80
C THR A 463 -2.26 7.72 -10.39
N VAL A 464 -1.28 7.04 -11.00
CA VAL A 464 -0.92 5.65 -10.68
C VAL A 464 -0.43 5.50 -9.24
N LEU A 465 0.40 6.43 -8.75
CA LEU A 465 0.85 6.42 -7.36
C LEU A 465 -0.32 6.60 -6.38
N ARG A 466 -1.24 7.54 -6.65
CA ARG A 466 -2.48 7.74 -5.87
C ARG A 466 -3.45 6.56 -5.93
N GLN A 467 -3.37 5.74 -6.97
CA GLN A 467 -4.23 4.59 -7.17
C GLN A 467 -3.64 3.28 -6.62
N ALA A 468 -2.40 3.30 -6.11
CA ALA A 468 -1.71 2.12 -5.58
C ALA A 468 -2.00 1.83 -4.09
N SER A 469 -2.61 2.75 -3.33
CA SER A 469 -3.02 2.53 -1.94
C SER A 469 -4.14 3.49 -1.53
N TRP A 470 -4.92 3.09 -0.53
CA TRP A 470 -5.85 3.96 0.21
C TRP A 470 -5.31 4.40 1.58
N HIS A 471 -4.21 3.81 2.05
CA HIS A 471 -3.64 3.99 3.37
C HIS A 471 -2.84 5.30 3.49
N GLN A 472 -3.56 6.44 3.40
CA GLN A 472 -2.92 7.73 3.57
C GLN A 472 -2.31 7.94 4.96
N ALA A 473 -1.28 8.78 4.95
CA ALA A 473 -0.68 9.46 6.09
C ALA A 473 -1.72 10.04 7.10
N GLU A 474 -2.20 9.26 8.08
CA GLU A 474 -3.23 9.76 9.00
C GLU A 474 -2.74 10.98 9.83
N SER A 475 -3.33 12.15 9.57
CA SER A 475 -3.03 13.41 10.25
C SER A 475 -3.59 13.46 11.69
N LYS A 476 -3.00 12.68 12.60
CA LYS A 476 -3.39 12.65 14.01
C LYS A 476 -2.82 13.85 14.78
N ASN A 477 -3.68 14.60 15.46
CA ASN A 477 -3.27 15.78 16.25
C ASN A 477 -2.30 15.38 17.37
N GLY A 478 -1.11 15.98 17.40
CA GLY A 478 -0.06 15.66 18.37
C GLY A 478 0.84 14.48 17.96
N MET A 479 0.69 13.94 16.75
CA MET A 479 1.61 12.99 16.12
C MET A 479 2.14 13.56 14.79
N GLN A 480 3.27 13.01 14.32
CA GLN A 480 3.76 13.29 12.98
C GLN A 480 2.88 12.52 11.99
N GLY A 481 2.54 13.11 10.83
CA GLY A 481 2.12 12.30 9.68
C GLY A 481 3.26 11.37 9.28
N LYS A 482 2.97 10.29 8.56
CA LYS A 482 3.98 9.33 8.09
C LYS A 482 3.87 9.18 6.58
N ALA A 483 4.90 8.64 5.92
CA ALA A 483 4.76 8.25 4.53
C ALA A 483 3.73 7.11 4.38
N GLU A 484 3.07 7.04 3.22
CA GLU A 484 2.20 5.91 2.85
C GLU A 484 3.04 4.64 2.72
N GLY A 485 2.61 3.57 3.37
CA GLY A 485 3.48 2.44 3.71
C GLY A 485 3.69 1.36 2.66
N ASP A 486 2.89 1.39 1.59
CA ASP A 486 2.65 0.27 0.68
C ASP A 486 2.54 0.66 -0.81
N VAL A 487 2.59 1.95 -1.15
CA VAL A 487 2.49 2.44 -2.54
C VAL A 487 3.60 1.91 -3.43
N LEU A 488 4.85 1.92 -2.95
CA LEU A 488 6.00 1.47 -3.75
C LEU A 488 5.98 -0.05 -3.92
N GLU A 489 5.65 -0.77 -2.86
CA GLU A 489 5.43 -2.21 -2.83
C GLU A 489 4.33 -2.63 -3.82
N THR A 490 3.16 -1.98 -3.79
CA THR A 490 2.04 -2.29 -4.71
C THR A 490 2.39 -1.99 -6.17
N VAL A 491 3.02 -0.86 -6.48
CA VAL A 491 3.46 -0.54 -7.86
C VAL A 491 4.52 -1.53 -8.35
N VAL A 492 5.46 -1.97 -7.49
CA VAL A 492 6.47 -2.97 -7.86
C VAL A 492 5.88 -4.38 -7.98
N ASN A 493 4.91 -4.74 -7.14
CA ASN A 493 4.16 -6.00 -7.27
C ASN A 493 3.39 -6.04 -8.59
N ALA A 494 2.57 -5.02 -8.89
CA ALA A 494 1.83 -4.94 -10.16
C ALA A 494 2.75 -4.93 -11.39
N LEU A 495 3.90 -4.24 -11.32
CA LEU A 495 4.91 -4.27 -12.39
C LEU A 495 5.59 -5.64 -12.53
N ALA A 496 5.74 -6.39 -11.43
CA ALA A 496 6.21 -7.76 -11.47
C ALA A 496 5.17 -8.68 -12.12
N ASP A 497 3.92 -8.64 -11.67
CA ASP A 497 2.84 -9.47 -12.25
C ASP A 497 2.73 -9.25 -13.76
N LEU A 498 2.60 -7.98 -14.19
CA LEU A 498 2.42 -7.62 -15.59
C LEU A 498 3.59 -8.05 -16.50
N LEU A 499 4.83 -8.12 -16.01
CA LEU A 499 6.01 -8.40 -16.84
C LEU A 499 6.66 -9.77 -16.64
N LEU A 500 6.39 -10.43 -15.51
CA LEU A 500 6.98 -11.72 -15.12
C LEU A 500 5.94 -12.84 -15.04
N GLY A 501 4.65 -12.53 -15.18
CA GLY A 501 3.54 -13.43 -14.87
C GLY A 501 3.10 -13.27 -13.41
N SER A 502 1.88 -13.72 -13.11
CA SER A 502 1.29 -13.74 -11.76
C SER A 502 2.31 -14.15 -10.68
N GLN A 503 2.48 -13.33 -9.64
CA GLN A 503 3.44 -13.57 -8.56
C GLN A 503 2.74 -14.14 -7.31
N PRO A 504 3.14 -15.34 -6.82
CA PRO A 504 2.56 -15.98 -5.63
C PRO A 504 2.55 -15.06 -4.41
N HIS A 505 1.50 -15.18 -3.59
CA HIS A 505 1.24 -14.29 -2.44
C HIS A 505 2.41 -14.24 -1.44
N ASP A 506 3.11 -15.35 -1.20
CA ASP A 506 4.28 -15.43 -0.32
C ASP A 506 5.52 -14.67 -0.84
N GLN A 507 5.52 -14.29 -2.12
CA GLN A 507 6.59 -13.57 -2.83
C GLN A 507 6.20 -12.14 -3.21
N ARG A 508 5.06 -11.64 -2.72
CA ARG A 508 4.63 -10.23 -2.86
C ARG A 508 5.27 -9.37 -1.78
N LEU A 509 5.65 -8.14 -2.12
CA LEU A 509 6.17 -7.17 -1.15
C LEU A 509 5.02 -6.66 -0.27
N GLN A 510 5.18 -6.70 1.06
CA GLN A 510 4.14 -6.30 2.02
C GLN A 510 4.45 -4.94 2.66
N GLY A 511 3.70 -3.89 2.34
CA GLY A 511 3.94 -2.55 2.89
C GLY A 511 3.69 -2.42 4.40
N SER A 512 4.28 -1.39 5.01
CA SER A 512 4.10 -1.07 6.43
C SER A 512 2.99 -0.02 6.60
N LEU A 513 1.74 -0.47 6.70
CA LEU A 513 0.55 0.39 6.84
C LEU A 513 0.59 1.36 8.04
N ASP A 514 1.47 1.10 9.01
CA ASP A 514 1.80 2.00 10.14
C ASP A 514 2.86 3.06 9.79
N GLY A 515 3.18 3.28 8.51
CA GLY A 515 4.26 4.15 8.02
C GLY A 515 5.66 3.57 8.21
N ASN A 516 6.70 4.39 7.98
CA ASN A 516 8.09 3.98 7.74
C ASN A 516 8.17 2.95 6.59
N THR A 517 8.27 3.42 5.33
CA THR A 517 8.35 2.58 4.12
C THR A 517 9.66 1.81 4.02
N PHE A 518 9.72 0.68 4.73
CA PHE A 518 10.47 -0.50 4.36
C PHE A 518 9.56 -1.69 4.66
N SER A 519 9.31 -2.56 3.68
CA SER A 519 8.29 -3.62 3.77
C SER A 519 8.39 -4.47 5.04
N ARG A 520 7.22 -4.89 5.56
CA ARG A 520 7.11 -5.76 6.73
C ARG A 520 7.66 -7.15 6.38
N THR A 521 8.93 -7.38 6.71
CA THR A 521 9.46 -8.73 6.93
C THR A 521 9.25 -9.09 8.40
N ASP A 522 8.33 -10.01 8.66
CA ASP A 522 8.01 -10.47 10.01
C ASP A 522 9.18 -11.30 10.58
N ASN A 523 9.96 -10.63 11.43
CA ASN A 523 11.23 -11.01 12.07
C ASN A 523 12.50 -10.58 11.31
N ILE A 524 13.36 -9.88 12.08
CA ILE A 524 14.77 -9.52 11.81
C ILE A 524 14.98 -8.36 10.81
N ASP A 525 15.58 -7.29 11.36
CA ASP A 525 16.18 -6.11 10.71
C ASP A 525 15.35 -5.34 9.65
N ARG A 526 15.00 -4.09 10.00
CA ARG A 526 14.23 -3.08 9.20
C ARG A 526 14.75 -2.77 7.78
N TYR A 527 15.80 -3.44 7.32
CA TYR A 527 16.40 -3.24 6.00
C TYR A 527 16.19 -4.41 5.04
N ALA A 528 15.84 -5.60 5.54
CA ALA A 528 15.57 -6.76 4.71
C ALA A 528 14.47 -6.47 3.68
N GLY A 529 13.44 -5.72 4.07
CA GLY A 529 12.39 -5.24 3.17
C GLY A 529 12.88 -4.33 2.04
N ARG A 530 13.90 -3.48 2.28
CA ARG A 530 14.48 -2.63 1.22
C ARG A 530 15.35 -3.44 0.26
N ASP A 531 16.17 -4.36 0.77
CA ASP A 531 16.93 -5.27 -0.08
C ASP A 531 15.98 -6.17 -0.90
N ALA A 532 14.82 -6.56 -0.36
CA ALA A 532 13.76 -7.28 -1.09
C ALA A 532 13.09 -6.44 -2.19
N LEU A 533 12.72 -5.18 -1.90
CA LEU A 533 12.19 -4.22 -2.89
C LEU A 533 13.13 -4.09 -4.09
N TYR A 534 14.42 -3.90 -3.83
CA TYR A 534 15.43 -3.79 -4.89
C TYR A 534 15.71 -5.12 -5.61
N ALA A 535 15.67 -6.25 -4.91
CA ALA A 535 15.77 -7.57 -5.56
C ALA A 535 14.61 -7.82 -6.54
N LYS A 536 13.37 -7.42 -6.18
CA LYS A 536 12.20 -7.50 -7.08
C LYS A 536 12.36 -6.54 -8.27
N LEU A 537 12.80 -5.29 -8.05
CA LEU A 537 13.13 -4.33 -9.12
C LEU A 537 14.23 -4.83 -10.07
N ASP A 538 15.30 -5.44 -9.55
CA ASP A 538 16.38 -6.01 -10.37
C ASP A 538 15.91 -7.26 -11.15
N ALA A 539 14.99 -8.06 -10.60
CA ALA A 539 14.36 -9.16 -11.34
C ALA A 539 13.47 -8.65 -12.48
N ILE A 540 12.64 -7.63 -12.23
CA ILE A 540 11.80 -6.97 -13.25
C ILE A 540 12.67 -6.38 -14.36
N THR A 541 13.57 -5.46 -14.02
CA THR A 541 14.40 -4.72 -14.99
C THR A 541 15.43 -5.62 -15.67
N GLY A 542 15.85 -6.70 -14.99
CA GLY A 542 16.69 -7.78 -15.49
C GLY A 542 15.98 -8.83 -16.35
N SER A 543 14.65 -8.76 -16.52
CA SER A 543 13.88 -9.74 -17.31
C SER A 543 14.07 -9.58 -18.83
N PRO A 544 13.83 -10.65 -19.62
CA PRO A 544 13.70 -10.54 -21.07
C PRO A 544 12.54 -9.62 -21.49
N THR A 545 11.39 -9.72 -20.82
CA THR A 545 10.16 -8.96 -21.09
C THR A 545 10.39 -7.46 -20.99
N TYR A 546 10.91 -6.98 -19.86
CA TYR A 546 11.19 -5.56 -19.65
C TYR A 546 12.18 -5.02 -20.68
N ARG A 547 13.26 -5.76 -20.98
CA ARG A 547 14.23 -5.36 -22.02
C ARG A 547 13.63 -5.33 -23.43
N ALA A 548 12.66 -6.19 -23.72
CA ALA A 548 11.95 -6.20 -25.00
C ALA A 548 10.96 -5.04 -25.14
N LEU A 549 10.38 -4.56 -24.04
CA LEU A 549 9.41 -3.46 -24.00
C LEU A 549 10.04 -2.08 -23.71
N ALA A 550 11.30 -2.02 -23.28
CA ALA A 550 12.02 -0.79 -22.96
C ALA A 550 11.93 0.25 -24.10
N GLY A 551 11.54 1.48 -23.75
CA GLY A 551 11.40 2.60 -24.67
C GLY A 551 10.29 2.49 -25.73
N GLN A 552 9.30 1.60 -25.57
CA GLN A 552 8.28 1.30 -26.59
C GLN A 552 6.82 1.45 -26.10
N LEU A 553 6.60 1.65 -24.80
CA LEU A 553 5.28 1.75 -24.19
C LEU A 553 4.81 3.20 -23.98
N THR A 554 3.52 3.35 -23.71
CA THR A 554 2.91 4.53 -23.10
C THR A 554 2.23 4.07 -21.81
N LEU A 555 2.68 4.55 -20.66
CA LEU A 555 2.01 4.30 -19.39
C LEU A 555 0.60 4.92 -19.43
N LYS A 556 -0.42 4.11 -19.16
CA LYS A 556 -1.80 4.57 -19.03
C LYS A 556 -2.35 4.25 -17.65
N VAL A 557 -3.11 5.20 -17.13
CA VAL A 557 -4.08 4.93 -16.04
C VAL A 557 -5.16 3.98 -16.56
N VAL A 558 -5.86 3.34 -15.64
CA VAL A 558 -7.01 2.49 -15.95
C VAL A 558 -8.16 3.35 -16.51
N ASP A 559 -8.78 2.88 -17.59
CA ASP A 559 -9.93 3.51 -18.23
C ASP A 559 -11.22 2.79 -17.78
N PRO A 560 -12.35 3.49 -17.52
CA PRO A 560 -13.64 2.85 -17.23
C PRO A 560 -14.11 1.83 -18.28
N ASP A 561 -13.65 1.94 -19.53
CA ASP A 561 -13.91 0.96 -20.59
C ASP A 561 -13.07 -0.35 -20.48
N ILE A 562 -12.33 -0.58 -19.38
CA ILE A 562 -11.39 -1.71 -19.28
C ILE A 562 -12.04 -3.09 -19.45
N GLU A 563 -13.27 -3.30 -18.99
CA GLU A 563 -14.05 -4.55 -19.21
C GLU A 563 -14.06 -4.94 -20.70
N ARG A 564 -14.43 -3.99 -21.57
CA ARG A 564 -14.46 -4.16 -23.02
C ARG A 564 -13.06 -4.22 -23.64
N ALA A 565 -12.08 -3.53 -23.04
CA ALA A 565 -10.70 -3.59 -23.48
C ALA A 565 -10.09 -4.97 -23.21
N ALA A 566 -10.34 -5.55 -22.04
CA ALA A 566 -9.78 -6.83 -21.58
C ALA A 566 -10.10 -7.99 -22.53
N ARG A 567 -11.29 -8.04 -23.14
CA ARG A 567 -11.58 -9.01 -24.21
C ARG A 567 -10.60 -8.92 -25.39
N SER A 568 -10.17 -7.72 -25.81
CA SER A 568 -9.43 -7.50 -27.08
C SER A 568 -7.96 -7.07 -26.94
N ASP A 569 -7.52 -6.69 -25.74
CA ASP A 569 -6.13 -6.35 -25.39
C ASP A 569 -5.70 -7.13 -24.15
N PHE A 570 -4.80 -8.12 -24.32
CA PHE A 570 -4.30 -8.93 -23.21
C PHE A 570 -3.58 -8.09 -22.13
N ALA A 571 -3.01 -6.93 -22.47
CA ALA A 571 -2.39 -6.07 -21.45
C ALA A 571 -3.44 -5.39 -20.55
N ALA A 572 -4.66 -5.14 -21.07
CA ALA A 572 -5.80 -4.71 -20.27
C ALA A 572 -6.37 -5.87 -19.44
N PHE A 573 -6.43 -7.08 -20.00
CA PHE A 573 -6.84 -8.28 -19.26
C PHE A 573 -5.90 -8.62 -18.10
N ALA A 574 -4.58 -8.65 -18.33
CA ALA A 574 -3.60 -8.93 -17.26
C ALA A 574 -3.63 -7.87 -16.16
N ALA A 575 -3.89 -6.59 -16.49
CA ALA A 575 -4.08 -5.53 -15.51
C ALA A 575 -5.37 -5.75 -14.68
N LEU A 576 -6.46 -6.17 -15.32
CA LEU A 576 -7.74 -6.48 -14.68
C LEU A 576 -7.65 -7.71 -13.75
N TYR A 577 -7.00 -8.77 -14.21
CA TYR A 577 -6.73 -9.98 -13.43
C TYR A 577 -5.94 -9.67 -12.16
N THR A 578 -4.92 -8.81 -12.27
CA THR A 578 -3.99 -8.47 -11.17
C THR A 578 -4.43 -7.29 -10.30
N LEU A 579 -5.60 -6.70 -10.57
CA LEU A 579 -6.09 -5.46 -9.95
C LEU A 579 -5.09 -4.29 -10.03
N SER A 580 -4.33 -4.21 -11.12
CA SER A 580 -3.23 -3.27 -11.31
C SER A 580 -3.70 -1.81 -11.43
N PRO A 581 -3.02 -0.83 -10.77
CA PRO A 581 -3.32 0.59 -10.91
C PRO A 581 -2.92 1.21 -12.25
N PHE A 582 -2.33 0.43 -13.17
CA PHE A 582 -1.98 0.89 -14.52
C PHE A 582 -2.07 -0.23 -15.57
N VAL A 583 -2.24 0.20 -16.83
CA VAL A 583 -2.28 -0.69 -17.99
C VAL A 583 -1.06 -0.44 -18.87
N LEU A 584 -0.36 -1.50 -19.27
CA LEU A 584 0.71 -1.44 -20.28
C LEU A 584 0.06 -1.20 -21.65
N SER A 585 0.49 -0.17 -22.38
CA SER A 585 -0.02 0.11 -23.72
C SER A 585 1.11 0.46 -24.67
N ALA A 586 0.99 0.13 -25.95
CA ALA A 586 2.04 0.31 -26.94
C ALA A 586 1.47 0.88 -28.26
N GLY A 587 2.29 1.61 -29.01
CA GLY A 587 1.94 2.06 -30.36
C GLY A 587 1.82 0.93 -31.40
N ASN A 588 2.25 -0.28 -31.05
CA ASN A 588 2.07 -1.50 -31.83
C ASN A 588 1.69 -2.66 -30.89
N PRO A 589 0.42 -3.11 -30.86
CA PRO A 589 -0.05 -4.16 -29.95
C PRO A 589 0.70 -5.50 -30.09
N GLU A 590 1.21 -5.83 -31.28
CA GLU A 590 1.99 -7.05 -31.52
C GLU A 590 3.23 -7.17 -30.61
N ILE A 591 3.78 -6.04 -30.15
CA ILE A 591 4.96 -6.00 -29.27
C ILE A 591 4.56 -6.39 -27.84
N LEU A 592 3.39 -5.97 -27.37
CA LEU A 592 2.83 -6.43 -26.09
C LEU A 592 2.43 -7.90 -26.17
N LYS A 593 1.71 -8.31 -27.23
CA LYS A 593 1.35 -9.71 -27.49
C LYS A 593 2.59 -10.63 -27.40
N ALA A 594 3.64 -10.33 -28.17
CA ALA A 594 4.84 -11.17 -28.22
C ALA A 594 5.71 -11.15 -26.94
N ALA A 595 5.57 -10.11 -26.09
CA ALA A 595 6.27 -10.05 -24.81
C ALA A 595 5.50 -10.75 -23.69
N LEU A 596 4.19 -10.47 -23.58
CA LEU A 596 3.34 -10.95 -22.49
C LEU A 596 2.96 -12.42 -22.65
N SER A 597 2.77 -12.93 -23.88
CA SER A 597 2.44 -14.35 -24.11
C SER A 597 3.53 -15.33 -23.67
N SER A 598 4.75 -14.86 -23.38
CA SER A 598 5.84 -15.66 -22.81
C SER A 598 5.98 -15.53 -21.28
N ALA A 599 5.30 -14.56 -20.67
CA ALA A 599 5.26 -14.37 -19.21
C ALA A 599 3.96 -14.94 -18.61
N TRP A 600 2.91 -15.05 -19.42
CA TRP A 600 1.57 -15.49 -19.02
C TRP A 600 1.08 -16.67 -19.90
N SER A 601 1.94 -17.64 -20.22
CA SER A 601 1.72 -18.59 -21.34
C SER A 601 0.35 -19.27 -21.39
N ASP A 602 -0.14 -19.70 -20.23
CA ASP A 602 -1.26 -20.63 -20.16
C ASP A 602 -2.57 -19.82 -20.21
N LEU A 603 -2.73 -18.86 -19.29
CA LEU A 603 -3.80 -17.86 -19.30
C LEU A 603 -3.85 -17.01 -20.60
N TYR A 604 -2.72 -16.80 -21.27
CA TYR A 604 -2.68 -16.18 -22.61
C TYR A 604 -3.30 -17.08 -23.68
N THR A 605 -3.06 -18.39 -23.60
CA THR A 605 -3.60 -19.38 -24.54
C THR A 605 -5.12 -19.48 -24.38
N ASP A 606 -5.62 -19.44 -23.15
CA ASP A 606 -7.06 -19.45 -22.86
C ASP A 606 -7.75 -18.18 -23.35
N TRP A 607 -7.17 -17.01 -23.08
CA TRP A 607 -7.64 -15.73 -23.60
C TRP A 607 -7.64 -15.68 -25.15
N GLU A 608 -6.62 -16.23 -25.82
CA GLU A 608 -6.58 -16.32 -27.29
C GLU A 608 -7.62 -17.32 -27.83
N ALA A 609 -7.89 -18.41 -27.11
CA ALA A 609 -8.95 -19.37 -27.45
C ALA A 609 -10.35 -18.73 -27.36
N ASP A 610 -10.63 -17.97 -26.30
CA ASP A 610 -11.89 -17.24 -26.13
C ASP A 610 -12.11 -16.20 -27.24
N GLN A 611 -11.05 -15.49 -27.64
CA GLN A 611 -11.12 -14.57 -28.79
C GLN A 611 -11.40 -15.29 -30.12
N ALA A 612 -10.82 -16.48 -30.32
CA ALA A 612 -11.13 -17.30 -31.49
C ALA A 612 -12.58 -17.84 -31.45
N ALA A 613 -13.07 -18.25 -30.27
CA ALA A 613 -14.44 -18.74 -30.06
C ALA A 613 -15.47 -17.64 -30.36
N LEU A 614 -15.34 -16.47 -29.74
CA LEU A 614 -16.19 -15.30 -29.99
C LEU A 614 -16.18 -14.86 -31.47
N ALA A 615 -15.03 -14.90 -32.13
CA ALA A 615 -14.93 -14.60 -33.57
C ALA A 615 -15.67 -15.59 -34.48
N THR A 616 -16.00 -16.79 -33.99
CA THR A 616 -16.86 -17.77 -34.70
C THR A 616 -18.34 -17.73 -34.29
N GLY A 617 -18.69 -16.92 -33.28
CA GLY A 617 -20.05 -16.86 -32.73
C GLY A 617 -20.37 -17.97 -31.73
N ALA A 618 -19.38 -18.41 -30.95
CA ALA A 618 -19.60 -19.26 -29.78
C ALA A 618 -20.47 -18.56 -28.70
N ASP A 619 -21.01 -19.35 -27.78
CA ASP A 619 -21.77 -18.86 -26.63
C ASP A 619 -20.83 -18.17 -25.62
N PRO A 620 -21.12 -16.96 -25.12
CA PRO A 620 -20.32 -16.33 -24.06
C PRO A 620 -20.20 -17.12 -22.75
N LEU A 621 -21.04 -18.15 -22.58
CA LEU A 621 -21.00 -19.09 -21.45
C LEU A 621 -20.16 -20.35 -21.73
N SER A 622 -19.58 -20.47 -22.92
CA SER A 622 -18.59 -21.50 -23.30
C SER A 622 -17.16 -20.93 -23.36
N LEU A 623 -16.92 -19.80 -22.69
CA LEU A 623 -15.63 -19.12 -22.59
C LEU A 623 -14.90 -19.58 -21.33
N ARG A 624 -13.57 -19.61 -21.38
CA ARG A 624 -12.69 -19.94 -20.24
C ARG A 624 -12.57 -18.79 -19.24
N ILE A 625 -12.93 -17.59 -19.66
CA ILE A 625 -13.06 -16.39 -18.84
C ILE A 625 -14.49 -15.88 -19.10
N SER A 626 -15.44 -16.02 -18.17
CA SER A 626 -16.82 -15.58 -18.42
C SER A 626 -16.96 -14.05 -18.56
N ASP A 627 -18.05 -13.61 -19.21
CA ASP A 627 -18.41 -12.18 -19.22
C ASP A 627 -18.87 -11.68 -17.84
N ALA A 628 -19.33 -12.58 -16.95
CA ALA A 628 -19.67 -12.26 -15.57
C ALA A 628 -18.41 -11.92 -14.76
N TRP A 629 -17.40 -12.80 -14.80
CA TRP A 629 -16.10 -12.57 -14.15
C TRP A 629 -15.47 -11.25 -14.60
N LEU A 630 -15.49 -10.94 -15.91
CA LEU A 630 -14.96 -9.66 -16.42
C LEU A 630 -15.72 -8.45 -15.88
N HIS A 631 -17.05 -8.53 -15.76
CA HIS A 631 -17.88 -7.43 -15.28
C HIS A 631 -17.62 -7.13 -13.80
N ASP A 632 -17.69 -8.16 -12.96
CA ASP A 632 -17.50 -8.02 -11.52
C ASP A 632 -16.06 -7.63 -11.19
N ARG A 633 -15.07 -8.22 -11.87
CA ARG A 633 -13.66 -7.81 -11.74
C ARG A 633 -13.45 -6.36 -12.15
N ALA A 634 -14.20 -5.86 -13.14
CA ALA A 634 -14.10 -4.48 -13.60
C ALA A 634 -14.72 -3.47 -12.61
N ASP A 635 -15.89 -3.75 -12.00
CA ASP A 635 -16.42 -2.87 -10.96
C ASP A 635 -15.63 -3.00 -9.64
N PHE A 636 -15.08 -4.18 -9.29
CA PHE A 636 -14.11 -4.33 -8.21
C PHE A 636 -12.91 -3.40 -8.44
N MET A 637 -12.26 -3.48 -9.60
CA MET A 637 -11.08 -2.65 -9.87
C MET A 637 -11.44 -1.16 -9.92
N GLN A 638 -12.59 -0.77 -10.49
CA GLN A 638 -13.05 0.63 -10.45
C GLN A 638 -13.35 1.12 -9.03
N ARG A 639 -13.91 0.27 -8.15
CA ARG A 639 -14.10 0.55 -6.72
C ARG A 639 -12.75 0.73 -6.03
N LEU A 640 -11.84 -0.24 -6.13
CA LEU A 640 -10.52 -0.23 -5.49
C LEU A 640 -9.74 1.04 -5.85
N LEU A 641 -9.64 1.35 -7.15
CA LEU A 641 -8.93 2.54 -7.63
C LEU A 641 -9.60 3.86 -7.19
N TRP A 642 -10.91 3.86 -6.95
CA TRP A 642 -11.61 5.00 -6.36
C TRP A 642 -11.34 5.11 -4.85
N PHE A 643 -11.37 4.01 -4.09
CA PHE A 643 -11.05 3.98 -2.66
C PHE A 643 -9.62 4.45 -2.41
N ASN A 644 -8.67 3.97 -3.24
CA ASN A 644 -7.28 4.38 -3.24
C ASN A 644 -7.15 5.89 -3.51
N ALA A 645 -7.59 6.37 -4.68
CA ALA A 645 -7.44 7.79 -5.05
C ALA A 645 -8.16 8.78 -4.12
N ASN A 646 -9.23 8.36 -3.44
CA ASN A 646 -9.97 9.18 -2.46
C ASN A 646 -9.52 8.93 -1.01
N ASN A 647 -8.63 7.97 -0.77
CA ASN A 647 -8.04 7.66 0.53
C ASN A 647 -9.11 7.31 1.57
N LYS A 648 -10.01 6.42 1.16
CA LYS A 648 -11.13 5.89 1.93
C LYS A 648 -10.87 4.40 2.20
N ASN A 649 -11.12 3.95 3.43
CA ASN A 649 -11.01 2.52 3.76
C ASN A 649 -12.06 1.71 2.97
N PRO A 650 -11.66 0.76 2.10
CA PRO A 650 -12.58 -0.12 1.38
C PRO A 650 -13.28 -1.12 2.30
N GLU A 651 -12.77 -1.39 3.50
CA GLU A 651 -13.40 -2.20 4.55
C GLU A 651 -14.21 -1.35 5.57
N GLN A 652 -14.68 -0.16 5.19
CA GLN A 652 -15.56 0.67 6.03
C GLN A 652 -17.00 0.11 6.09
N VAL A 653 -17.18 -0.99 6.83
CA VAL A 653 -18.44 -1.72 7.02
C VAL A 653 -19.63 -0.79 7.35
N THR A 654 -19.43 0.25 8.16
CA THR A 654 -20.51 1.15 8.62
C THR A 654 -20.58 2.44 7.83
N LEU A 655 -21.75 2.74 7.26
CA LEU A 655 -22.06 3.99 6.57
C LEU A 655 -22.13 5.21 7.53
N ASP A 656 -21.47 6.33 7.17
CA ASP A 656 -21.68 7.64 7.79
C ASP A 656 -22.34 8.63 6.79
N PRO A 657 -23.68 8.84 6.86
CA PRO A 657 -24.39 9.74 5.94
C PRO A 657 -23.98 11.22 5.99
N ALA A 658 -23.06 11.62 6.88
CA ALA A 658 -22.49 12.97 6.92
C ALA A 658 -21.08 13.05 6.30
N LYS A 659 -20.43 11.92 6.00
CA LYS A 659 -19.11 11.85 5.32
C LYS A 659 -19.13 11.11 3.97
N ASP A 660 -20.12 10.25 3.77
CA ASP A 660 -20.17 9.31 2.67
C ASP A 660 -21.28 9.71 1.70
N SER A 661 -20.91 9.89 0.43
CA SER A 661 -21.76 10.54 -0.58
C SER A 661 -21.52 10.07 -2.02
N HIS A 662 -20.68 9.05 -2.19
CA HIS A 662 -20.40 8.40 -3.47
C HIS A 662 -20.97 6.98 -3.46
N ARG A 663 -21.47 6.49 -4.60
CA ARG A 663 -22.18 5.20 -4.71
C ARG A 663 -21.44 4.06 -4.00
N TYR A 664 -20.13 3.96 -4.23
CA TYR A 664 -19.28 2.91 -3.67
C TYR A 664 -19.22 2.85 -2.14
N GLN A 665 -19.62 3.90 -1.42
CA GLN A 665 -19.71 3.91 0.04
C GLN A 665 -21.13 3.66 0.57
N THR A 666 -22.14 3.75 -0.29
CA THR A 666 -23.58 3.59 0.03
C THR A 666 -24.18 2.31 -0.51
N ASP A 667 -23.57 1.72 -1.55
CA ASP A 667 -23.97 0.45 -2.14
C ASP A 667 -23.56 -0.68 -1.20
N SER A 668 -24.52 -1.49 -0.74
CA SER A 668 -24.28 -2.62 0.17
C SER A 668 -23.74 -3.83 -0.60
N THR A 669 -22.42 -3.96 -0.71
CA THR A 669 -21.75 -5.03 -1.48
C THR A 669 -20.40 -5.41 -0.86
N TYR A 670 -20.03 -6.68 -1.00
CA TYR A 670 -18.78 -7.25 -0.53
C TYR A 670 -17.96 -7.77 -1.73
N PHE A 671 -16.66 -7.49 -1.75
CA PHE A 671 -15.71 -8.06 -2.72
C PHE A 671 -14.53 -8.66 -1.96
N GLU A 672 -14.06 -9.82 -2.38
CA GLU A 672 -12.82 -10.43 -1.86
C GLU A 672 -12.08 -11.17 -2.98
N ASP A 673 -10.76 -10.99 -3.02
CA ASP A 673 -9.86 -11.64 -3.97
C ASP A 673 -8.77 -12.41 -3.21
N SER A 674 -8.75 -13.75 -3.32
CA SER A 674 -7.72 -14.59 -2.70
C SER A 674 -6.31 -14.22 -3.21
N PHE A 675 -6.18 -13.94 -4.52
CA PHE A 675 -4.89 -13.71 -5.16
C PHE A 675 -4.13 -12.49 -4.60
N SER A 676 -4.80 -11.34 -4.51
CA SER A 676 -4.24 -10.09 -3.98
C SER A 676 -4.48 -9.88 -2.48
N ALA A 677 -5.33 -10.70 -1.86
CA ALA A 677 -5.90 -10.52 -0.53
C ALA A 677 -6.69 -9.20 -0.33
N TYR A 678 -7.05 -8.47 -1.40
CA TYR A 678 -7.85 -7.25 -1.29
C TYR A 678 -9.32 -7.54 -0.97
N LYS A 679 -9.92 -6.66 -0.15
CA LYS A 679 -11.32 -6.73 0.27
C LYS A 679 -12.01 -5.38 0.14
N ILE A 680 -13.30 -5.40 -0.17
CA ILE A 680 -14.20 -4.24 -0.08
C ILE A 680 -15.44 -4.66 0.69
N ALA A 681 -15.81 -3.91 1.71
CA ALA A 681 -17.00 -4.10 2.54
C ALA A 681 -17.57 -2.72 2.92
N GLN A 682 -18.69 -2.32 2.32
CA GLN A 682 -19.23 -0.94 2.40
C GLN A 682 -20.76 -0.92 2.58
N GLY A 683 -21.27 0.17 3.15
CA GLY A 683 -22.71 0.50 3.05
C GLY A 683 -23.64 -0.34 3.94
N PHE A 684 -23.16 -0.92 5.04
CA PHE A 684 -23.96 -1.80 5.90
C PHE A 684 -24.38 -1.16 7.23
N PRO A 685 -25.50 -1.62 7.83
CA PRO A 685 -25.83 -1.35 9.22
C PRO A 685 -25.05 -2.28 10.16
N SER A 686 -24.78 -1.83 11.38
CA SER A 686 -23.88 -2.50 12.34
C SER A 686 -24.38 -3.83 12.91
N ASP A 687 -25.63 -4.22 12.60
CA ASP A 687 -26.34 -5.40 13.11
C ASP A 687 -26.55 -6.51 12.08
N SER A 688 -26.32 -6.26 10.79
CA SER A 688 -26.30 -7.28 9.72
C SER A 688 -25.28 -6.93 8.62
N PRO A 689 -23.97 -7.09 8.86
CA PRO A 689 -22.93 -6.62 7.92
C PRO A 689 -22.63 -7.55 6.74
N LEU A 690 -23.03 -8.83 6.77
CA LEU A 690 -22.64 -9.85 5.76
C LEU A 690 -23.71 -10.91 5.47
N THR A 691 -24.88 -10.86 6.13
CA THR A 691 -25.95 -11.87 6.03
C THR A 691 -27.08 -11.49 5.06
N SER A 692 -27.05 -10.29 4.52
CA SER A 692 -28.03 -9.76 3.56
C SER A 692 -27.30 -8.80 2.61
N THR A 693 -26.28 -9.32 1.94
CA THR A 693 -25.24 -8.56 1.24
C THR A 693 -24.68 -9.42 0.13
N ARG A 694 -24.83 -8.97 -1.12
CA ARG A 694 -24.21 -9.62 -2.27
C ARG A 694 -22.69 -9.57 -2.14
N ARG A 695 -22.06 -10.73 -2.32
CA ARG A 695 -20.62 -10.97 -2.33
C ARG A 695 -20.18 -11.31 -3.74
N HIS A 696 -19.05 -10.74 -4.16
CA HIS A 696 -18.32 -11.14 -5.34
C HIS A 696 -16.99 -11.74 -4.86
N LEU A 697 -16.88 -13.06 -4.89
CA LEU A 697 -15.73 -13.79 -4.34
C LEU A 697 -14.89 -14.36 -5.47
N PHE A 698 -13.60 -14.02 -5.50
CA PHE A 698 -12.64 -14.50 -6.49
C PHE A 698 -11.56 -15.33 -5.81
N GLY A 699 -11.38 -16.58 -6.21
CA GLY A 699 -10.25 -17.40 -5.80
C GLY A 699 -8.97 -17.08 -6.59
N ASP A 700 -8.00 -18.00 -6.58
CA ASP A 700 -6.68 -17.78 -7.18
C ASP A 700 -6.16 -18.95 -8.05
N GLY A 701 -5.10 -19.62 -7.60
CA GLY A 701 -4.39 -20.68 -8.32
C GLY A 701 -4.04 -21.88 -7.45
N GLU A 702 -4.65 -21.96 -6.28
CA GLU A 702 -4.53 -23.02 -5.28
C GLU A 702 -5.95 -23.50 -4.90
N ALA A 703 -6.10 -24.63 -4.22
CA ALA A 703 -7.44 -25.12 -3.81
C ALA A 703 -8.11 -24.17 -2.78
N ASN A 704 -9.15 -23.47 -3.22
CA ASN A 704 -9.88 -22.44 -2.48
C ASN A 704 -11.15 -22.99 -1.78
N THR A 705 -11.70 -22.23 -0.83
CA THR A 705 -13.01 -22.53 -0.23
C THR A 705 -13.79 -21.23 -0.07
N LEU A 706 -14.74 -21.01 -0.98
CA LEU A 706 -15.57 -19.81 -1.07
C LEU A 706 -16.95 -20.10 -0.50
N SER A 707 -17.55 -19.10 0.16
CA SER A 707 -18.88 -19.26 0.76
C SER A 707 -19.65 -17.96 0.75
N GLY A 708 -20.87 -18.02 0.21
CA GLY A 708 -21.85 -16.95 0.16
C GLY A 708 -22.57 -16.71 1.50
N GLY A 709 -23.76 -16.11 1.42
CA GLY A 709 -24.44 -15.49 2.56
C GLY A 709 -25.87 -15.95 2.81
N GLY A 710 -26.80 -15.22 2.22
CA GLY A 710 -28.24 -15.29 2.53
C GLY A 710 -29.10 -14.41 1.62
N VAL A 711 -28.53 -14.05 0.47
CA VAL A 711 -29.04 -13.33 -0.70
C VAL A 711 -28.10 -13.66 -1.86
N ASP A 712 -28.57 -13.46 -3.09
CA ASP A 712 -27.82 -13.64 -4.33
C ASP A 712 -26.33 -13.19 -4.25
N ASP A 713 -25.41 -14.15 -4.36
CA ASP A 713 -23.94 -13.99 -4.38
C ASP A 713 -23.32 -14.51 -5.69
N ASP A 714 -22.17 -13.94 -6.08
CA ASP A 714 -21.40 -14.31 -7.28
C ASP A 714 -20.02 -14.88 -6.86
N LEU A 715 -19.78 -16.18 -7.09
CA LEU A 715 -18.60 -16.94 -6.65
C LEU A 715 -17.81 -17.48 -7.86
N TYR A 716 -16.53 -17.15 -7.91
CA TYR A 716 -15.59 -17.58 -8.96
C TYR A 716 -14.40 -18.31 -8.32
N GLY A 717 -14.21 -19.60 -8.61
CA GLY A 717 -13.09 -20.42 -8.13
C GLY A 717 -11.75 -19.95 -8.69
N GLY A 718 -11.32 -20.52 -9.82
CA GLY A 718 -10.08 -20.13 -10.48
C GLY A 718 -9.40 -21.33 -11.16
N THR A 719 -8.13 -21.57 -10.87
CA THR A 719 -7.48 -22.83 -11.25
C THR A 719 -7.13 -23.60 -9.99
N GLY A 720 -7.83 -24.69 -9.71
CA GLY A 720 -7.73 -25.37 -8.43
C GLY A 720 -8.68 -26.56 -8.27
N ASN A 721 -8.71 -27.09 -7.06
CA ASN A 721 -9.73 -28.06 -6.66
C ASN A 721 -10.61 -27.37 -5.62
N ASP A 722 -11.51 -26.51 -6.08
CA ASP A 722 -12.16 -25.52 -5.25
C ASP A 722 -13.44 -26.05 -4.62
N THR A 723 -13.91 -25.36 -3.59
CA THR A 723 -15.20 -25.65 -2.93
C THR A 723 -16.01 -24.37 -2.77
N LEU A 724 -17.03 -24.21 -3.59
CA LEU A 724 -17.92 -23.04 -3.65
C LEU A 724 -19.26 -23.40 -3.00
N ASN A 725 -19.76 -22.57 -2.09
CA ASN A 725 -21.04 -22.80 -1.39
C ASN A 725 -21.87 -21.51 -1.43
N GLY A 726 -23.01 -21.47 -2.12
CA GLY A 726 -23.89 -20.28 -2.18
C GLY A 726 -24.56 -19.99 -0.84
N ASN A 727 -25.19 -21.03 -0.28
CA ASN A 727 -25.99 -21.11 0.97
C ASN A 727 -27.49 -20.81 0.78
N ASN A 728 -27.87 -19.55 0.56
CA ASN A 728 -29.25 -19.16 0.25
C ASN A 728 -29.21 -17.88 -0.59
N GLY A 729 -29.90 -17.87 -1.73
CA GLY A 729 -29.88 -16.78 -2.71
C GLY A 729 -30.12 -17.33 -4.10
N ALA A 730 -30.31 -16.47 -5.10
CA ALA A 730 -30.20 -16.91 -6.49
C ALA A 730 -28.74 -16.73 -6.94
N ASP A 731 -27.88 -17.67 -6.57
CA ASP A 731 -26.42 -17.53 -6.60
C ASP A 731 -25.82 -17.94 -7.96
N TYR A 732 -24.68 -17.36 -8.30
CA TYR A 732 -23.89 -17.70 -9.48
C TYR A 732 -22.55 -18.31 -9.06
N LEU A 733 -22.34 -19.60 -9.35
CA LEU A 733 -21.13 -20.34 -8.99
C LEU A 733 -20.40 -20.77 -10.28
N GLU A 734 -19.15 -20.34 -10.41
CA GLU A 734 -18.26 -20.67 -11.53
C GLU A 734 -16.94 -21.26 -11.01
N GLY A 735 -16.75 -22.57 -11.15
CA GLY A 735 -15.52 -23.26 -10.71
C GLY A 735 -14.30 -22.82 -11.53
N ASN A 736 -14.46 -22.86 -12.85
CA ASN A 736 -13.49 -22.65 -13.92
C ASN A 736 -12.71 -23.94 -14.26
N ALA A 737 -11.55 -24.25 -13.66
CA ALA A 737 -10.71 -25.34 -14.15
C ALA A 737 -9.96 -26.14 -13.06
N ASP A 738 -9.74 -27.42 -13.40
CA ASP A 738 -9.25 -28.53 -12.57
C ASP A 738 -10.37 -29.42 -11.96
N HIS A 739 -10.66 -29.46 -10.65
CA HIS A 739 -11.64 -30.43 -10.11
C HIS A 739 -12.45 -29.88 -8.93
N ASP A 740 -13.60 -29.28 -9.23
CA ASP A 740 -14.33 -28.42 -8.28
C ASP A 740 -15.53 -29.10 -7.60
N THR A 741 -15.99 -28.50 -6.51
CA THR A 741 -17.26 -28.82 -5.85
C THR A 741 -18.07 -27.54 -5.62
N LEU A 742 -19.17 -27.41 -6.34
CA LEU A 742 -20.12 -26.29 -6.26
C LEU A 742 -21.39 -26.80 -5.56
N ASP A 743 -21.83 -26.08 -4.53
CA ASP A 743 -23.08 -26.33 -3.80
C ASP A 743 -23.88 -25.02 -3.79
N GLY A 744 -25.00 -24.97 -4.51
CA GLY A 744 -25.84 -23.77 -4.59
C GLY A 744 -26.49 -23.49 -3.23
N GLY A 745 -27.43 -24.36 -2.86
CA GLY A 745 -28.02 -24.44 -1.53
C GLY A 745 -29.54 -24.27 -1.53
N GLY A 746 -30.05 -23.12 -2.02
CA GLY A 746 -31.49 -22.89 -2.03
C GLY A 746 -31.96 -21.48 -2.41
N GLU A 747 -33.17 -21.44 -2.96
CA GLU A 747 -33.57 -20.57 -4.07
C GLU A 747 -32.97 -21.06 -5.41
N ASN A 748 -32.85 -20.24 -6.46
CA ASN A 748 -32.66 -20.74 -7.83
C ASN A 748 -31.25 -20.42 -8.37
N ASP A 749 -30.36 -21.39 -8.33
CA ASP A 749 -28.93 -21.16 -8.56
C ASP A 749 -28.50 -21.34 -10.02
N THR A 750 -27.30 -20.86 -10.36
CA THR A 750 -26.62 -21.13 -11.64
C THR A 750 -25.22 -21.68 -11.38
N LEU A 751 -25.02 -22.96 -11.69
CA LEU A 751 -23.76 -23.67 -11.50
C LEU A 751 -23.06 -23.90 -12.85
N ASN A 752 -21.82 -23.45 -12.95
CA ASN A 752 -20.90 -23.69 -14.06
C ASN A 752 -19.64 -24.34 -13.49
N GLY A 753 -19.40 -25.63 -13.78
CA GLY A 753 -18.13 -26.28 -13.44
C GLY A 753 -17.01 -25.65 -14.28
N GLY A 754 -16.95 -26.06 -15.55
CA GLY A 754 -15.94 -25.63 -16.52
C GLY A 754 -15.05 -26.82 -16.88
N PRO A 755 -13.83 -26.62 -17.42
CA PRO A 755 -12.91 -27.74 -17.72
C PRO A 755 -12.42 -28.56 -16.50
N GLY A 756 -13.18 -29.57 -16.07
CA GLY A 756 -12.84 -30.41 -14.92
C GLY A 756 -13.41 -31.85 -14.85
N ASP A 757 -13.79 -32.30 -13.65
CA ASP A 757 -14.44 -33.61 -13.36
C ASP A 757 -15.33 -33.40 -12.11
N ASP A 758 -16.15 -32.35 -12.18
CA ASP A 758 -16.61 -31.57 -11.02
C ASP A 758 -17.77 -32.22 -10.26
N VAL A 759 -18.19 -31.61 -9.15
CA VAL A 759 -19.41 -31.97 -8.41
C VAL A 759 -20.30 -30.75 -8.29
N LEU A 760 -21.49 -30.81 -8.90
CA LEU A 760 -22.46 -29.71 -8.95
C LEU A 760 -23.70 -30.12 -8.15
N ILE A 761 -23.88 -29.54 -6.97
CA ILE A 761 -25.02 -29.77 -6.07
C ILE A 761 -25.97 -28.57 -6.24
N GLY A 762 -27.23 -28.82 -6.60
CA GLY A 762 -28.25 -27.77 -6.71
C GLY A 762 -28.70 -27.30 -5.34
N GLY A 763 -29.89 -27.75 -4.92
CA GLY A 763 -30.38 -27.59 -3.56
C GLY A 763 -31.90 -27.55 -3.51
N ASP A 764 -32.44 -26.58 -2.78
CA ASP A 764 -33.87 -26.27 -2.71
C ASP A 764 -34.26 -25.24 -3.81
N GLY A 765 -34.28 -25.64 -5.09
CA GLY A 765 -34.43 -24.70 -6.23
C GLY A 765 -35.21 -25.15 -7.48
N GLU A 766 -35.22 -24.26 -8.49
CA GLU A 766 -35.27 -24.63 -9.92
C GLU A 766 -33.94 -24.22 -10.60
N ASP A 767 -32.90 -25.05 -10.44
CA ASP A 767 -31.49 -24.67 -10.67
C ASP A 767 -31.03 -24.75 -12.14
N THR A 768 -29.97 -24.04 -12.49
CA THR A 768 -29.44 -23.96 -13.86
C THR A 768 -28.01 -24.45 -13.98
N TYR A 769 -27.81 -25.61 -14.61
CA TYR A 769 -26.49 -26.15 -14.92
C TYR A 769 -25.99 -25.67 -16.29
N VAL A 770 -24.87 -24.95 -16.29
CA VAL A 770 -24.13 -24.59 -17.50
C VAL A 770 -23.25 -25.77 -17.90
N ILE A 771 -23.36 -26.19 -19.16
CA ILE A 771 -22.64 -27.34 -19.70
C ILE A 771 -22.17 -26.99 -21.10
N ASN A 772 -20.88 -27.14 -21.39
CA ASN A 772 -20.31 -26.90 -22.72
C ASN A 772 -19.61 -28.16 -23.26
N ARG A 773 -18.65 -27.99 -24.19
CA ARG A 773 -17.92 -29.09 -24.83
C ARG A 773 -16.42 -28.91 -24.58
N GLY A 774 -15.92 -29.67 -23.61
CA GLY A 774 -14.54 -29.58 -23.11
C GLY A 774 -14.45 -29.67 -21.59
N ASP A 775 -15.61 -29.60 -20.94
CA ASP A 775 -15.86 -29.45 -19.51
C ASP A 775 -15.51 -30.72 -18.69
N GLY A 776 -15.23 -31.85 -19.35
CA GLY A 776 -14.79 -33.07 -18.68
C GLY A 776 -15.95 -33.81 -18.01
N ASN A 777 -15.80 -34.44 -16.83
CA ASN A 777 -16.78 -35.43 -16.31
C ASN A 777 -17.53 -35.10 -15.01
N ASP A 778 -18.24 -33.98 -15.02
CA ASP A 778 -19.08 -33.45 -13.95
C ASP A 778 -20.07 -34.47 -13.34
N ARG A 779 -20.44 -34.23 -12.08
CA ARG A 779 -21.42 -34.99 -11.32
C ARG A 779 -22.49 -34.07 -10.75
N ILE A 780 -23.69 -34.10 -11.33
CA ILE A 780 -24.84 -33.35 -10.82
C ILE A 780 -25.52 -34.14 -9.67
N VAL A 781 -25.84 -33.46 -8.57
CA VAL A 781 -26.54 -33.99 -7.38
C VAL A 781 -27.72 -33.09 -7.07
N ASP A 782 -28.93 -33.52 -7.46
CA ASP A 782 -30.05 -32.60 -7.61
C ASP A 782 -31.42 -33.33 -7.67
N THR A 783 -32.51 -32.63 -7.35
CA THR A 783 -33.90 -33.10 -7.44
C THR A 783 -34.84 -31.97 -7.88
N GLY A 784 -36.02 -32.30 -8.41
CA GLY A 784 -37.01 -31.27 -8.80
C GLY A 784 -36.95 -30.90 -10.28
N ARG A 785 -37.37 -29.67 -10.62
CA ARG A 785 -37.56 -29.20 -12.01
C ARG A 785 -36.53 -28.13 -12.34
N ASN A 786 -35.46 -28.56 -13.00
CA ASN A 786 -34.25 -27.79 -13.17
C ASN A 786 -33.92 -27.61 -14.67
N PHE A 787 -32.89 -26.83 -14.95
CA PHE A 787 -32.55 -26.37 -16.29
C PHE A 787 -31.14 -26.80 -16.70
N LEU A 788 -31.00 -27.33 -17.91
CA LEU A 788 -29.71 -27.48 -18.57
C LEU A 788 -29.51 -26.34 -19.57
N LYS A 789 -28.36 -25.67 -19.53
CA LYS A 789 -28.03 -24.52 -20.38
C LYS A 789 -26.87 -24.88 -21.30
N TYR A 790 -27.14 -24.95 -22.61
CA TYR A 790 -26.19 -25.39 -23.63
C TYR A 790 -26.34 -24.53 -24.90
N ASN A 791 -25.24 -23.90 -25.34
CA ASN A 791 -25.22 -22.98 -26.50
C ASN A 791 -26.36 -21.94 -26.47
N GLY A 792 -26.52 -21.25 -25.34
CA GLY A 792 -27.54 -20.23 -25.10
C GLY A 792 -28.98 -20.76 -25.02
N LYS A 793 -29.23 -22.05 -25.27
CA LYS A 793 -30.54 -22.67 -25.08
C LYS A 793 -30.67 -23.19 -23.65
N LEU A 794 -31.63 -22.63 -22.92
CA LEU A 794 -32.14 -23.22 -21.69
C LEU A 794 -33.12 -24.36 -22.02
N ILE A 795 -32.95 -25.51 -21.37
CA ILE A 795 -33.82 -26.69 -21.50
C ILE A 795 -34.33 -27.03 -20.10
N ALA A 796 -35.58 -26.72 -19.81
CA ALA A 796 -36.23 -27.06 -18.56
C ALA A 796 -36.67 -28.54 -18.55
N GLY A 797 -36.55 -29.23 -17.41
CA GLY A 797 -36.94 -30.63 -17.27
C GLY A 797 -36.78 -31.19 -15.86
N LEU A 798 -36.98 -32.49 -15.72
CA LEU A 798 -36.87 -33.24 -14.46
C LEU A 798 -35.80 -34.32 -14.58
N PHE A 799 -34.91 -34.42 -13.59
CA PHE A 799 -34.01 -35.56 -13.44
C PHE A 799 -34.76 -36.77 -12.89
N VAL A 800 -34.71 -37.90 -13.59
CA VAL A 800 -35.43 -39.14 -13.27
C VAL A 800 -34.48 -40.34 -13.30
N GLN A 801 -34.19 -40.95 -12.16
CA GLN A 801 -33.58 -42.29 -12.14
C GLN A 801 -34.58 -43.31 -12.71
N ASN A 802 -34.16 -44.12 -13.69
CA ASN A 802 -35.04 -45.17 -14.24
C ASN A 802 -35.02 -46.40 -13.29
N PRO A 803 -36.16 -46.79 -12.67
CA PRO A 803 -36.17 -47.75 -11.58
C PRO A 803 -35.52 -49.11 -11.91
N GLY A 804 -34.58 -49.53 -11.07
CA GLY A 804 -33.88 -50.81 -11.22
C GLY A 804 -32.82 -50.83 -12.34
N SER A 805 -32.28 -49.67 -12.73
CA SER A 805 -31.20 -49.56 -13.70
C SER A 805 -30.24 -48.42 -13.37
N ASP A 806 -29.00 -48.55 -13.82
CA ASP A 806 -27.96 -47.50 -13.74
C ASP A 806 -28.19 -46.33 -14.72
N ILE A 807 -29.39 -46.22 -15.29
CA ILE A 807 -29.75 -45.24 -16.31
C ILE A 807 -30.57 -44.12 -15.68
N TYR A 808 -30.17 -42.88 -15.90
CA TYR A 808 -30.89 -41.68 -15.50
C TYR A 808 -31.42 -40.97 -16.75
N THR A 809 -32.58 -40.32 -16.66
CA THR A 809 -33.19 -39.56 -17.75
C THR A 809 -33.41 -38.12 -17.31
N PHE A 810 -32.90 -37.13 -18.04
CA PHE A 810 -33.41 -35.77 -17.95
C PHE A 810 -34.59 -35.64 -18.93
N VAL A 811 -35.79 -35.41 -18.39
CA VAL A 811 -37.05 -35.35 -19.14
C VAL A 811 -37.46 -33.88 -19.29
N GLY A 812 -37.23 -33.31 -20.47
CA GLY A 812 -37.51 -31.91 -20.77
C GLY A 812 -38.97 -31.63 -21.13
N ASP A 813 -39.45 -30.42 -20.81
CA ASP A 813 -40.86 -29.99 -20.91
C ASP A 813 -41.49 -30.16 -22.33
N GLU A 814 -40.69 -30.24 -23.39
CA GLU A 814 -41.16 -30.48 -24.78
C GLU A 814 -41.21 -31.99 -25.17
N GLY A 815 -41.06 -32.92 -24.22
CA GLY A 815 -41.00 -34.36 -24.49
C GLY A 815 -39.61 -34.86 -24.94
N PHE A 816 -38.58 -34.10 -24.61
CA PHE A 816 -37.17 -34.42 -24.86
C PHE A 816 -36.63 -35.34 -23.76
N GLU A 817 -35.89 -36.39 -24.10
CA GLU A 817 -35.25 -37.30 -23.13
C GLU A 817 -33.75 -37.40 -23.40
N MET A 818 -32.91 -36.90 -22.49
CA MET A 818 -31.48 -37.23 -22.45
C MET A 818 -31.27 -38.40 -21.50
N LYS A 819 -30.50 -39.42 -21.90
CA LYS A 819 -30.25 -40.62 -21.09
C LYS A 819 -28.77 -40.79 -20.79
N PHE A 820 -28.48 -40.85 -19.50
CA PHE A 820 -27.16 -40.95 -18.91
C PHE A 820 -27.02 -42.35 -18.29
N HIS A 821 -25.82 -42.92 -18.32
CA HIS A 821 -25.52 -44.20 -17.68
C HIS A 821 -24.51 -43.96 -16.56
N SER A 822 -24.63 -44.64 -15.42
CA SER A 822 -23.54 -44.68 -14.44
C SER A 822 -22.53 -45.78 -14.82
N PRO A 823 -21.21 -45.52 -14.90
CA PRO A 823 -20.50 -44.22 -14.91
C PRO A 823 -20.06 -43.87 -16.36
N GLY A 824 -20.90 -43.14 -17.10
CA GLY A 824 -20.87 -43.06 -18.57
C GLY A 824 -21.30 -41.71 -19.15
N VAL A 825 -20.81 -41.45 -20.38
CA VAL A 825 -20.30 -40.15 -20.90
C VAL A 825 -20.51 -40.23 -22.46
N LEU A 826 -21.00 -39.23 -23.23
CA LEU A 826 -21.47 -39.29 -24.67
C LEU A 826 -20.72 -38.67 -25.93
N THR A 827 -20.17 -37.44 -25.91
CA THR A 827 -19.62 -36.54 -26.99
C THR A 827 -20.47 -36.03 -28.17
N LEU A 828 -19.88 -35.04 -28.87
CA LEU A 828 -20.17 -34.55 -30.22
C LEU A 828 -18.87 -34.14 -30.95
N ASP A 829 -18.84 -34.13 -32.30
CA ASP A 829 -17.77 -33.56 -33.13
C ASP A 829 -18.25 -32.53 -34.20
N ASP A 830 -17.33 -32.05 -35.06
CA ASP A 830 -17.26 -30.62 -35.45
C ASP A 830 -18.27 -30.07 -36.48
N ARG A 831 -19.36 -30.79 -36.87
CA ARG A 831 -20.23 -30.38 -38.01
C ARG A 831 -21.75 -30.47 -37.80
N THR A 832 -22.21 -29.83 -36.73
CA THR A 832 -23.49 -29.08 -36.65
C THR A 832 -24.69 -29.56 -37.49
N SER A 833 -25.50 -30.46 -36.91
CA SER A 833 -26.95 -30.20 -36.74
C SER A 833 -27.60 -31.23 -35.81
N LEU A 834 -28.32 -30.77 -34.78
CA LEU A 834 -29.17 -31.64 -33.95
C LEU A 834 -30.64 -31.49 -34.38
N THR A 835 -31.29 -32.61 -34.74
CA THR A 835 -32.75 -32.65 -34.94
C THR A 835 -33.23 -34.08 -34.74
N PHE A 836 -34.18 -34.28 -33.83
CA PHE A 836 -34.79 -35.58 -33.59
C PHE A 836 -36.14 -35.66 -34.32
N ASP A 837 -36.35 -36.71 -35.11
CA ASP A 837 -37.64 -37.41 -35.05
C ASP A 837 -37.59 -38.85 -35.59
N HIS A 838 -38.33 -39.75 -34.93
CA HIS A 838 -38.78 -41.09 -35.36
C HIS A 838 -37.74 -42.12 -35.91
N TYR A 839 -37.41 -43.09 -35.05
CA TYR A 839 -36.99 -44.49 -35.34
C TYR A 839 -35.71 -44.78 -36.16
N SER A 840 -34.66 -45.12 -35.40
CA SER A 840 -33.72 -46.24 -35.64
C SER A 840 -32.97 -46.34 -36.98
N SER A 841 -31.66 -46.02 -36.95
CA SER A 841 -30.62 -46.79 -37.66
C SER A 841 -29.51 -47.20 -36.67
N PRO A 842 -28.84 -48.36 -36.86
CA PRO A 842 -28.21 -49.09 -35.76
C PRO A 842 -26.70 -48.80 -35.58
N GLU A 843 -26.36 -47.57 -35.21
CA GLU A 843 -25.01 -47.15 -34.76
C GLU A 843 -25.15 -46.22 -33.52
N ALA A 844 -26.03 -46.61 -32.60
CA ALA A 844 -26.39 -45.81 -31.43
C ALA A 844 -25.37 -45.95 -30.29
N PHE A 845 -24.74 -44.83 -29.94
CA PHE A 845 -24.04 -44.50 -28.69
C PHE A 845 -23.09 -45.57 -28.11
N ALA A 846 -21.78 -45.32 -28.25
CA ALA A 846 -20.78 -45.97 -27.41
C ALA A 846 -20.59 -45.19 -26.08
N GLU A 847 -20.01 -45.86 -25.08
CA GLU A 847 -19.63 -45.25 -23.81
C GLU A 847 -18.42 -44.30 -23.98
N SER A 848 -18.31 -43.28 -23.11
CA SER A 848 -17.08 -42.59 -22.62
C SER A 848 -16.74 -41.13 -23.03
N ASP A 849 -17.61 -40.36 -23.71
CA ASP A 849 -17.12 -39.21 -24.51
C ASP A 849 -17.73 -37.76 -24.22
N PHE A 850 -18.80 -37.61 -23.41
CA PHE A 850 -19.36 -36.33 -22.83
C PHE A 850 -18.67 -36.02 -21.47
N GLY A 851 -19.43 -36.09 -20.36
CA GLY A 851 -19.02 -35.90 -18.97
C GLY A 851 -20.01 -36.43 -17.92
N ILE A 852 -21.24 -35.89 -17.98
CA ILE A 852 -22.16 -35.81 -16.84
C ILE A 852 -22.59 -37.18 -16.25
N ARG A 853 -22.30 -37.33 -14.96
CA ARG A 853 -22.72 -38.44 -14.08
C ARG A 853 -23.81 -37.95 -13.13
N LEU A 854 -25.08 -38.19 -13.45
CA LEU A 854 -26.17 -37.94 -12.50
C LEU A 854 -26.02 -38.87 -11.28
N ALA A 855 -25.92 -38.29 -10.09
CA ALA A 855 -25.85 -39.06 -8.86
C ALA A 855 -27.20 -39.69 -8.51
N GLN A 856 -27.15 -40.82 -7.79
CA GLN A 856 -28.33 -41.30 -7.08
C GLN A 856 -28.57 -40.34 -5.92
N ALA A 857 -29.71 -39.63 -5.91
CA ALA A 857 -30.21 -39.00 -4.69
C ALA A 857 -30.31 -40.10 -3.62
N PRO A 858 -29.83 -39.88 -2.37
CA PRO A 858 -29.76 -40.92 -1.34
C PRO A 858 -31.15 -41.50 -1.10
N ASP A 859 -31.37 -42.73 -1.59
CA ASP A 859 -32.66 -43.29 -2.04
C ASP A 859 -33.91 -42.48 -1.62
N ALA A 860 -34.17 -41.37 -2.35
CA ALA A 860 -35.31 -40.48 -2.12
C ALA A 860 -36.62 -41.16 -2.57
N ALA A 861 -37.04 -42.13 -1.75
CA ALA A 861 -37.92 -43.19 -2.19
C ALA A 861 -39.34 -42.66 -2.39
N ARG A 862 -39.79 -42.69 -3.65
CA ARG A 862 -40.84 -41.83 -4.21
C ARG A 862 -42.09 -41.70 -3.32
N ILE A 863 -42.14 -40.60 -2.56
CA ILE A 863 -43.03 -40.40 -1.42
C ILE A 863 -44.50 -40.63 -1.80
N THR A 864 -45.17 -41.56 -1.11
CA THR A 864 -46.59 -41.89 -1.32
C THR A 864 -47.56 -41.03 -0.50
N ARG A 865 -47.14 -40.57 0.69
CA ARG A 865 -47.88 -39.63 1.57
C ARG A 865 -46.91 -38.79 2.40
N GLU A 866 -47.33 -37.58 2.77
CA GLU A 866 -46.69 -36.76 3.81
C GLU A 866 -47.54 -36.78 5.10
N ILE A 867 -46.91 -36.88 6.27
CA ILE A 867 -47.54 -36.99 7.59
C ILE A 867 -46.79 -36.06 8.57
N VAL A 868 -47.50 -35.18 9.29
CA VAL A 868 -46.86 -34.04 10.02
C VAL A 868 -47.37 -33.87 11.46
N GLY A 869 -46.44 -33.71 12.42
CA GLY A 869 -46.68 -33.44 13.86
C GLY A 869 -46.62 -31.95 14.27
N ASP A 870 -46.93 -31.66 15.54
CA ASP A 870 -46.87 -30.36 16.26
C ASP A 870 -47.27 -29.07 15.50
N ARG A 871 -48.17 -29.18 14.52
CA ARG A 871 -48.91 -28.02 13.98
C ARG A 871 -50.26 -27.87 14.68
N GLN A 872 -50.82 -26.65 14.68
CA GLN A 872 -52.01 -26.34 15.49
C GLN A 872 -53.28 -27.05 14.97
N VAL A 873 -54.11 -27.55 15.90
CA VAL A 873 -55.39 -28.19 15.58
C VAL A 873 -56.37 -27.17 15.02
N VAL A 874 -56.92 -27.46 13.83
CA VAL A 874 -57.92 -26.60 13.17
C VAL A 874 -59.24 -26.66 13.94
N ASP A 875 -59.84 -25.51 14.25
CA ASP A 875 -61.23 -25.45 14.70
C ASP A 875 -62.17 -25.48 13.49
N PHE A 876 -62.86 -26.62 13.33
CA PHE A 876 -63.72 -26.88 12.18
C PHE A 876 -65.15 -26.33 12.31
N ASP A 877 -65.55 -25.78 13.46
CA ASP A 877 -66.82 -25.04 13.62
C ASP A 877 -66.75 -24.04 14.80
N PRO A 878 -66.28 -22.80 14.57
CA PRO A 878 -66.07 -21.79 15.60
C PRO A 878 -67.36 -21.18 16.18
N ALA A 879 -68.52 -21.79 15.93
CA ALA A 879 -69.79 -21.46 16.59
C ALA A 879 -70.06 -22.27 17.88
N LEU A 880 -69.14 -23.15 18.28
CA LEU A 880 -69.25 -24.04 19.44
C LEU A 880 -68.06 -23.83 20.41
N ASP A 881 -68.33 -23.83 21.71
CA ASP A 881 -67.30 -23.60 22.75
C ASP A 881 -66.31 -24.79 22.86
N GLY A 882 -65.12 -24.63 22.28
CA GLY A 882 -63.96 -25.51 22.47
C GLY A 882 -63.40 -26.10 21.17
N ILE A 883 -62.10 -26.37 21.15
CA ILE A 883 -61.38 -26.88 19.96
C ILE A 883 -61.95 -28.23 19.52
N GLN A 884 -62.38 -28.33 18.26
CA GLN A 884 -62.94 -29.55 17.68
C GLN A 884 -61.92 -30.35 16.88
N SER A 885 -61.36 -31.41 17.47
CA SER A 885 -60.49 -32.36 16.76
C SER A 885 -61.23 -33.13 15.65
N ARG A 886 -60.65 -33.15 14.43
CA ARG A 886 -60.97 -34.12 13.37
C ARG A 886 -59.74 -34.92 12.99
N TYR A 887 -59.97 -36.13 12.50
CA TYR A 887 -58.92 -37.06 12.11
C TYR A 887 -59.03 -37.44 10.62
N ASP A 888 -57.91 -37.78 10.00
CA ASP A 888 -57.84 -38.33 8.64
C ASP A 888 -58.29 -39.82 8.57
N ASP A 889 -58.21 -40.43 7.38
CA ASP A 889 -58.52 -41.84 7.16
C ASP A 889 -57.54 -42.85 7.80
N LEU A 890 -56.35 -42.40 8.25
CA LEU A 890 -55.39 -43.19 9.05
C LEU A 890 -55.57 -42.98 10.58
N ARG A 891 -56.39 -42.00 10.98
CA ARG A 891 -56.63 -41.49 12.34
C ARG A 891 -55.54 -40.55 12.90
N ASN A 892 -54.74 -39.91 12.04
CA ASN A 892 -53.92 -38.76 12.41
C ASN A 892 -54.79 -37.52 12.63
N LEU A 893 -54.39 -36.63 13.54
CA LEU A 893 -55.14 -35.40 13.84
C LEU A 893 -54.87 -34.32 12.77
N ILE A 894 -55.93 -33.81 12.13
CA ILE A 894 -55.83 -32.82 11.03
C ILE A 894 -55.46 -31.43 11.60
N ARG A 895 -54.45 -30.78 10.99
CA ARG A 895 -53.79 -29.55 11.47
C ARG A 895 -53.60 -28.54 10.35
N ASP A 896 -53.33 -27.29 10.70
CA ASP A 896 -53.00 -26.22 9.74
C ASP A 896 -51.51 -26.27 9.37
N PRO A 897 -51.12 -26.42 8.09
CA PRO A 897 -49.71 -26.47 7.70
C PRO A 897 -48.93 -25.16 7.96
N ALA A 898 -49.60 -24.02 8.09
CA ALA A 898 -48.96 -22.70 8.16
C ALA A 898 -48.69 -22.20 9.60
N ILE A 899 -49.07 -22.95 10.65
CA ILE A 899 -49.02 -22.48 12.04
C ILE A 899 -48.33 -23.51 12.97
N PRO A 900 -47.09 -23.26 13.43
CA PRO A 900 -46.38 -24.16 14.34
C PRO A 900 -46.90 -24.05 15.77
N ALA A 901 -47.06 -25.19 16.46
CA ALA A 901 -47.50 -25.27 17.85
C ALA A 901 -46.36 -25.77 18.74
N LEU A 902 -45.73 -24.86 19.49
CA LEU A 902 -44.52 -25.15 20.26
C LEU A 902 -44.74 -26.17 21.40
N GLY A 903 -44.44 -27.44 21.11
CA GLY A 903 -44.19 -28.49 22.09
C GLY A 903 -45.43 -29.20 22.63
N ALA A 904 -46.28 -29.73 21.74
CA ALA A 904 -47.29 -30.70 22.11
C ALA A 904 -46.65 -32.12 22.22
N THR A 905 -47.44 -33.17 21.99
CA THR A 905 -47.03 -34.57 22.16
C THR A 905 -48.00 -35.42 21.34
N ASP A 906 -47.57 -35.84 20.16
CA ASP A 906 -48.45 -36.47 19.17
C ASP A 906 -48.21 -37.97 19.02
N ILE A 907 -49.24 -38.67 18.55
CA ILE A 907 -49.16 -40.05 18.07
C ILE A 907 -49.50 -40.03 16.58
N LEU A 908 -48.58 -40.52 15.75
CA LEU A 908 -48.71 -40.54 14.30
C LEU A 908 -48.81 -41.99 13.80
N HIS A 909 -49.66 -42.21 12.79
CA HIS A 909 -50.01 -43.51 12.23
C HIS A 909 -49.53 -43.61 10.78
N ASN A 910 -48.63 -44.55 10.52
CA ASN A 910 -48.02 -44.80 9.20
C ASN A 910 -48.86 -45.77 8.32
N SER A 911 -48.65 -45.78 7.00
CA SER A 911 -49.49 -46.49 6.02
C SER A 911 -48.88 -47.80 5.45
N VAL A 912 -48.79 -47.94 4.12
CA VAL A 912 -48.06 -48.95 3.34
C VAL A 912 -47.67 -48.34 1.99
N GLY A 913 -46.38 -48.31 1.68
CA GLY A 913 -45.79 -47.38 0.72
C GLY A 913 -44.53 -46.77 1.35
N ASN A 914 -43.97 -45.75 0.72
CA ASN A 914 -42.77 -45.05 1.19
C ASN A 914 -43.23 -43.65 1.59
N ASP A 915 -43.46 -43.41 2.87
CA ASP A 915 -44.11 -42.19 3.37
C ASP A 915 -43.09 -41.26 4.05
N HIS A 916 -43.35 -39.94 3.97
CA HIS A 916 -42.52 -38.89 4.56
C HIS A 916 -43.15 -38.40 5.86
N MET A 917 -42.42 -38.51 6.98
CA MET A 917 -42.93 -38.23 8.33
C MET A 917 -42.14 -37.10 9.02
N ILE A 918 -42.77 -35.93 9.15
CA ILE A 918 -42.17 -34.75 9.81
C ILE A 918 -42.63 -34.69 11.27
N LEU A 919 -41.73 -34.99 12.19
CA LEU A 919 -41.94 -34.90 13.63
C LEU A 919 -41.62 -33.48 14.10
N GLY A 920 -42.49 -32.90 14.93
CA GLY A 920 -42.39 -31.50 15.32
C GLY A 920 -41.68 -31.27 16.66
N ASP A 921 -41.70 -30.03 17.16
CA ASP A 921 -40.97 -29.62 18.38
C ASP A 921 -41.54 -30.23 19.70
N GLY A 922 -42.44 -31.20 19.64
CA GLY A 922 -43.05 -31.97 20.74
C GLY A 922 -42.22 -33.17 21.21
N PHE A 923 -42.85 -34.07 21.97
CA PHE A 923 -42.34 -35.45 22.16
C PHE A 923 -43.28 -36.37 21.38
N ASN A 924 -42.81 -37.01 20.32
CA ASN A 924 -43.67 -37.70 19.36
C ASN A 924 -43.48 -39.22 19.39
N LEU A 925 -44.56 -39.95 19.14
CA LEU A 925 -44.59 -41.41 19.10
C LEU A 925 -45.22 -41.90 17.78
N ALA A 926 -44.37 -42.15 16.79
CA ALA A 926 -44.79 -42.64 15.48
C ALA A 926 -44.89 -44.19 15.49
N LEU A 927 -46.05 -44.71 15.07
CA LEU A 927 -46.40 -46.12 15.17
C LEU A 927 -47.00 -46.66 13.87
N ALA A 928 -46.57 -47.87 13.48
CA ALA A 928 -47.29 -48.69 12.52
C ALA A 928 -48.55 -49.30 13.18
N VAL A 929 -49.71 -48.66 13.00
CA VAL A 929 -50.99 -49.07 13.62
C VAL A 929 -51.89 -49.79 12.58
N PRO A 930 -52.72 -50.78 12.97
CA PRO A 930 -53.60 -51.46 12.01
C PRO A 930 -54.60 -50.53 11.33
N ASP A 931 -55.10 -50.94 10.16
CA ASP A 931 -56.19 -50.26 9.49
C ASP A 931 -57.52 -50.39 10.27
N ALA A 932 -58.56 -49.72 9.77
CA ALA A 932 -59.84 -49.59 10.44
C ALA A 932 -60.60 -50.91 10.72
N ALA A 933 -60.18 -52.06 10.17
CA ALA A 933 -60.81 -53.36 10.40
C ALA A 933 -60.57 -53.95 11.81
N GLY A 934 -59.47 -53.60 12.47
CA GLY A 934 -59.30 -53.79 13.93
C GLY A 934 -59.18 -55.23 14.46
N GLU A 935 -58.67 -56.20 13.69
CA GLU A 935 -58.32 -57.52 14.24
C GLU A 935 -56.93 -57.55 14.89
N THR A 936 -56.80 -58.26 16.02
CA THR A 936 -55.59 -58.28 16.85
C THR A 936 -54.64 -59.44 16.50
N GLN A 937 -53.41 -59.12 16.11
CA GLN A 937 -52.28 -60.07 16.07
C GLN A 937 -51.15 -59.55 16.99
N PRO A 938 -50.51 -60.41 17.81
CA PRO A 938 -49.42 -59.97 18.69
C PRO A 938 -48.03 -60.13 18.05
N PHE A 939 -47.25 -59.04 18.06
CA PHE A 939 -45.82 -58.90 17.72
C PHE A 939 -45.39 -58.80 16.24
N LEU A 940 -44.93 -57.58 15.89
CA LEU A 940 -43.77 -57.21 15.04
C LEU A 940 -43.82 -57.28 13.48
N THR A 941 -43.52 -56.11 12.89
CA THR A 941 -42.64 -55.88 11.71
C THR A 941 -42.87 -56.70 10.43
N GLN A 942 -44.03 -56.54 9.77
CA GLN A 942 -44.25 -56.90 8.35
C GLN A 942 -45.19 -55.92 7.64
N ARG A 943 -44.67 -54.73 7.27
CA ARG A 943 -45.29 -53.79 6.32
C ARG A 943 -44.17 -53.15 5.50
N THR A 944 -44.32 -53.19 4.17
CA THR A 944 -43.26 -52.82 3.23
C THR A 944 -43.32 -51.34 2.85
N GLY A 945 -42.17 -50.68 2.97
CA GLY A 945 -41.92 -49.28 2.71
C GLY A 945 -40.47 -48.97 3.04
N ASP A 946 -39.86 -48.03 2.33
CA ASP A 946 -38.61 -47.38 2.75
C ASP A 946 -38.99 -45.92 3.10
N ASP A 947 -39.22 -45.64 4.38
CA ASP A 947 -39.79 -44.36 4.84
C ASP A 947 -38.70 -43.32 5.18
N TRP A 948 -38.99 -42.03 5.00
CA TRP A 948 -38.11 -40.92 5.43
C TRP A 948 -38.75 -40.15 6.58
N ILE A 949 -38.03 -40.02 7.70
CA ILE A 949 -38.48 -39.35 8.92
C ILE A 949 -37.57 -38.18 9.25
N VAL A 950 -38.14 -37.00 9.49
CA VAL A 950 -37.43 -35.82 10.01
C VAL A 950 -37.80 -35.64 11.49
N GLY A 951 -36.81 -35.67 12.38
CA GLY A 951 -36.98 -35.62 13.84
C GLY A 951 -37.18 -34.21 14.41
N GLY A 952 -37.85 -34.11 15.55
CA GLY A 952 -38.08 -32.86 16.27
C GLY A 952 -36.89 -32.39 17.12
N LYS A 953 -37.02 -31.22 17.76
CA LYS A 953 -36.00 -30.68 18.70
C LYS A 953 -35.99 -31.36 20.09
N LYS A 954 -36.50 -32.59 20.22
CA LYS A 954 -36.65 -33.33 21.51
C LYS A 954 -36.43 -34.83 21.32
N VAL A 955 -37.12 -35.70 22.06
CA VAL A 955 -36.86 -37.15 22.08
C VAL A 955 -38.04 -37.85 21.44
N ASP A 956 -37.94 -38.12 20.15
CA ASP A 956 -38.98 -38.82 19.41
C ASP A 956 -38.74 -40.34 19.36
N PHE A 957 -39.83 -41.11 19.38
CA PHE A 957 -39.81 -42.57 19.33
C PHE A 957 -40.56 -43.06 18.09
N VAL A 958 -39.87 -43.85 17.26
CA VAL A 958 -40.40 -44.34 15.99
C VAL A 958 -40.31 -45.86 15.95
N VAL A 959 -41.41 -46.53 15.59
CA VAL A 959 -41.44 -47.99 15.42
C VAL A 959 -41.55 -48.33 13.93
N GLY A 960 -40.39 -48.62 13.34
CA GLY A 960 -40.19 -48.86 11.90
C GLY A 960 -40.89 -50.12 11.35
N GLY A 961 -40.97 -50.19 10.03
CA GLY A 961 -41.71 -51.19 9.27
C GLY A 961 -40.87 -52.42 8.93
N SER A 962 -40.76 -52.69 7.64
CA SER A 962 -39.85 -53.67 7.04
C SER A 962 -39.40 -53.18 5.67
N GLY A 963 -38.33 -52.39 5.69
CA GLY A 963 -37.58 -51.80 4.59
C GLY A 963 -36.43 -50.97 5.18
N ARG A 964 -35.91 -50.00 4.42
CA ARG A 964 -34.85 -49.06 4.83
C ARG A 964 -35.43 -47.74 5.31
N ASP A 965 -35.90 -47.71 6.55
CA ASP A 965 -36.46 -46.51 7.16
C ASP A 965 -35.31 -45.56 7.59
N THR A 966 -35.24 -44.36 7.00
CA THR A 966 -34.19 -43.37 7.26
C THR A 966 -34.69 -42.27 8.18
N ILE A 967 -33.98 -42.00 9.27
CA ILE A 967 -34.30 -40.90 10.21
C ILE A 967 -33.19 -39.83 10.23
N GLU A 968 -33.59 -38.59 10.02
CA GLU A 968 -32.75 -37.40 10.16
C GLU A 968 -33.02 -36.74 11.51
N GLY A 969 -31.99 -36.59 12.34
CA GLY A 969 -32.14 -36.14 13.73
C GLY A 969 -32.26 -34.62 13.87
N GLY A 970 -33.31 -34.16 14.55
CA GLY A 970 -33.60 -32.73 14.70
C GLY A 970 -32.56 -31.98 15.58
N PRO A 971 -32.34 -30.67 15.36
CA PRO A 971 -31.30 -29.91 16.06
C PRO A 971 -31.60 -29.78 17.57
N GLY A 972 -30.92 -30.63 18.36
CA GLY A 972 -31.02 -30.71 19.82
C GLY A 972 -31.79 -31.91 20.37
N GLY A 973 -32.26 -32.80 19.50
CA GLY A 973 -33.01 -34.00 19.88
C GLY A 973 -32.19 -35.22 20.30
N PHE A 974 -32.88 -36.34 20.56
CA PHE A 974 -32.32 -37.69 20.76
C PHE A 974 -33.35 -38.72 20.30
N ASP A 975 -33.34 -39.05 19.02
CA ASP A 975 -34.43 -39.83 18.42
C ASP A 975 -34.12 -41.33 18.34
N LEU A 976 -35.17 -42.15 18.47
CA LEU A 976 -35.05 -43.59 18.69
C LEU A 976 -35.97 -44.41 17.77
N LEU A 977 -35.38 -44.92 16.68
CA LEU A 977 -35.99 -45.88 15.76
C LEU A 977 -35.87 -47.31 16.31
N ALA A 978 -36.95 -48.10 16.24
CA ALA A 978 -37.02 -49.46 16.76
C ALA A 978 -37.85 -50.41 15.89
N GLY A 979 -37.18 -51.16 15.00
CA GLY A 979 -37.79 -52.07 14.01
C GLY A 979 -37.39 -51.66 12.59
N GLY A 980 -37.38 -52.62 11.65
CA GLY A 980 -36.80 -52.46 10.30
C GLY A 980 -35.37 -53.01 10.17
N ASP A 981 -34.86 -53.07 8.94
CA ASP A 981 -33.43 -53.27 8.65
C ASP A 981 -32.78 -51.87 8.51
N ALA A 982 -32.59 -51.23 9.67
CA ALA A 982 -32.00 -49.89 9.83
C ALA A 982 -30.45 -49.91 9.88
#